data_AF-A0A1D1UQ76-F1
#
_entry.id   AF-A0A1D1UQ76-F1
#
_cell.length_a   1.000
_cell.length_b   1.000
_cell.length_c   1.000
_cell.angle_alpha   90.00
_cell.angle_beta   90.00
_cell.angle_gamma   90.00
#
_symmetry.space_group_name_H-M   'P 1'
#
loop_
_entity.id
_entity.type
_entity.pdbx_description
1 polymer ?
#
loop_
_entity_poly.entity_id
_entity_poly.type
_entity_poly.pdbx_seq_one_letter_code
_entity_poly.pdbx_strand_id
1 'polypeptide(L)'
;MAPQRHLLLVLLVVAAGVDAARFPSRFLMRTNHRQIVPGNGDQSSGSGVLNSTGSSVTSASSQASSAGSVLSSSSGTNSYYADQSTVQQSTGSSVTEHHMTSPATDAYTTRQSSASPTPEFTVTVTASTQTTSTRRMTSDETTSGEYSYGDSGSGTGGSSGGTGGGDNGATGGSGTGNGGVGGNANGNGNANGNNDGHSNAGSTGSGTISGSGGQSQRPNILIFIADDLGRSDLSYTEGNIWTPTPNIDKLAWDGIILNRYYTNPICTPSRAAFITGKYTFHNGMQTAAISQGEPWGVPLEFKFQPQYFKDLGYQTYHIGKWHLGEFTRQYYPNARGFDYSYGFTGGATNWWNYTEGWITPVPLSGREVRENGKRILANDTNNAYYPDLINHKAEQIIRNQDPSKPFYMYFATPIVHTASNGFGEAQATVPRFQLRPSVLSFSEQFPDRKRQLALVQALDDTFMRITEAVVNKGIANNTIVVFFADNGAPIPETGIFVRGSNYGVNWPLRQGKGTLFEGGTRVNSFIWSPLLKKRGRITNQLFHTTDWLPTLYEAAGGNLNDLAAAKLDGFSQWKSLQSGLNYGPRRELVTNIDQITNQYSMIYEDQYGGLYKLLGGNVFNNSFIGWFPPPGTNAANTDEAPNWKTWTPISINCNFPEGQEVSPCVPWKADCLFDLTNDPCETNNIAQSYPAMLRLLQSKIKAYNATSYPAAITGYDPASRPELWEGWWVPWRDPQPFDEGVTTNPLIPVESY
;
A
#
# COMPACT_ATOMS: atom_id res chain seq x y z
N MET A 1 -6.86 -52.74 5.71
CA MET A 1 -5.89 -53.80 5.33
C MET A 1 -5.40 -53.51 3.91
N ALA A 2 -4.10 -53.63 3.67
CA ALA A 2 -3.45 -53.61 2.34
C ALA A 2 -3.66 -55.00 1.64
N PRO A 3 -3.30 -55.25 0.34
CA PRO A 3 -2.21 -54.60 -0.42
C PRO A 3 -2.35 -54.38 -1.94
N GLN A 4 -1.25 -53.87 -2.50
CA GLN A 4 -0.87 -53.52 -3.88
C GLN A 4 -1.05 -54.61 -4.97
N ARG A 5 -1.00 -54.22 -6.27
CA ARG A 5 0.11 -54.57 -7.22
C ARG A 5 -0.11 -54.09 -8.69
N HIS A 6 1.02 -54.06 -9.44
CA HIS A 6 1.22 -53.91 -10.91
C HIS A 6 1.13 -52.46 -11.47
N LEU A 7 2.10 -51.82 -12.17
CA LEU A 7 3.40 -52.09 -12.85
C LEU A 7 3.34 -51.93 -14.40
N LEU A 8 4.38 -51.27 -14.97
CA LEU A 8 4.56 -50.74 -16.34
C LEU A 8 4.63 -51.77 -17.50
N LEU A 9 4.33 -51.30 -18.74
CA LEU A 9 5.14 -51.46 -19.99
C LEU A 9 4.63 -50.43 -21.05
N VAL A 10 5.38 -49.42 -21.54
CA VAL A 10 6.45 -49.35 -22.61
C VAL A 10 5.96 -49.08 -24.06
N LEU A 11 6.11 -47.82 -24.49
CA LEU A 11 6.63 -47.24 -25.77
C LEU A 11 6.61 -48.00 -27.14
N LEU A 12 6.25 -47.25 -28.21
CA LEU A 12 6.83 -47.13 -29.60
C LEU A 12 5.76 -46.57 -30.61
N VAL A 13 6.01 -45.85 -31.73
CA VAL A 13 7.07 -44.88 -32.13
C VAL A 13 6.74 -44.08 -33.44
N VAL A 14 7.33 -42.87 -33.61
CA VAL A 14 7.63 -42.06 -34.86
C VAL A 14 6.54 -41.51 -35.83
N ALA A 15 6.41 -40.17 -35.78
CA ALA A 15 6.41 -39.11 -36.83
C ALA A 15 5.73 -39.20 -38.23
N ALA A 16 4.95 -38.15 -38.53
CA ALA A 16 5.05 -37.29 -39.73
C ALA A 16 4.46 -35.88 -39.35
N GLY A 17 4.88 -34.78 -39.98
CA GLY A 17 4.43 -33.41 -39.59
C GLY A 17 4.09 -32.52 -40.78
N VAL A 18 3.53 -31.32 -40.53
CA VAL A 18 3.49 -30.13 -41.43
C VAL A 18 3.34 -28.84 -40.59
N ASP A 19 3.89 -27.75 -41.13
CA ASP A 19 3.97 -26.34 -40.71
C ASP A 19 3.01 -25.73 -39.68
N ALA A 20 3.59 -24.93 -38.78
CA ALA A 20 3.01 -23.70 -38.26
C ALA A 20 4.08 -22.59 -38.18
N ALA A 21 3.98 -21.56 -39.03
CA ALA A 21 5.04 -20.56 -39.19
C ALA A 21 4.62 -19.15 -38.72
N ARG A 22 5.59 -18.44 -38.13
CA ARG A 22 5.66 -16.98 -37.88
C ARG A 22 4.85 -16.37 -36.72
N PHE A 23 5.48 -16.32 -35.55
CA PHE A 23 5.68 -15.06 -34.79
C PHE A 23 7.12 -15.06 -34.20
N PRO A 24 7.77 -13.90 -33.99
CA PRO A 24 9.21 -13.85 -33.76
C PRO A 24 9.61 -13.98 -32.28
N SER A 25 10.17 -15.13 -31.91
CA SER A 25 10.80 -15.35 -30.61
C SER A 25 12.24 -14.80 -30.57
N ARG A 26 12.52 -13.83 -29.70
CA ARG A 26 13.89 -13.54 -29.22
C ARG A 26 13.85 -13.14 -27.74
N PHE A 27 14.20 -14.07 -26.86
CA PHE A 27 15.33 -13.96 -25.91
C PHE A 27 15.31 -15.18 -24.97
N LEU A 28 16.33 -16.03 -25.08
CA LEU A 28 16.66 -17.09 -24.13
C LEU A 28 18.15 -16.95 -23.83
N MET A 29 18.52 -16.62 -22.59
CA MET A 29 19.92 -16.66 -22.16
C MET A 29 20.31 -18.07 -21.74
N ARG A 30 21.47 -18.52 -22.22
CA ARG A 30 22.06 -19.81 -21.89
C ARG A 30 22.70 -19.76 -20.50
N THR A 31 22.38 -20.71 -19.64
CA THR A 31 23.17 -21.04 -18.46
C THR A 31 24.32 -21.97 -18.84
N ASN A 32 25.55 -21.47 -18.85
CA ASN A 32 26.74 -22.31 -19.02
C ASN A 32 27.22 -22.83 -17.66
N HIS A 33 26.85 -24.06 -17.29
CA HIS A 33 27.55 -24.78 -16.23
C HIS A 33 28.92 -25.28 -16.75
N ARG A 34 30.01 -24.89 -16.09
CA ARG A 34 31.27 -25.65 -16.14
C ARG A 34 31.32 -26.60 -14.95
N GLN A 35 31.22 -27.90 -15.22
CA GLN A 35 31.71 -28.92 -14.28
C GLN A 35 33.24 -28.95 -14.33
N ILE A 36 33.87 -29.10 -13.17
CA ILE A 36 35.28 -29.48 -13.05
C ILE A 36 35.32 -30.85 -12.39
N VAL A 37 35.94 -31.81 -13.06
CA VAL A 37 36.20 -33.17 -12.57
C VAL A 37 37.65 -33.25 -12.10
N PRO A 38 37.94 -33.71 -10.86
CA PRO A 38 39.28 -34.11 -10.47
C PRO A 38 39.53 -35.59 -10.81
N GLY A 39 40.66 -35.89 -11.45
CA GLY A 39 41.12 -37.26 -11.71
C GLY A 39 42.00 -37.80 -10.57
N ASN A 40 42.13 -39.13 -10.50
CA ASN A 40 43.06 -39.82 -9.60
C ASN A 40 44.54 -39.66 -10.05
N GLY A 41 45.49 -39.66 -9.11
CA GLY A 41 46.92 -39.78 -9.44
C GLY A 41 47.91 -39.51 -8.29
N ASP A 42 48.23 -40.57 -7.54
CA ASP A 42 49.47 -40.85 -6.78
C ASP A 42 50.12 -39.90 -5.73
N GLN A 43 50.34 -40.51 -4.55
CA GLN A 43 51.52 -40.51 -3.67
C GLN A 43 52.36 -39.23 -3.41
N SER A 44 52.47 -38.87 -2.12
CA SER A 44 53.69 -39.22 -1.34
C SER A 44 53.53 -38.96 0.18
N SER A 45 54.43 -39.57 0.94
CA SER A 45 54.44 -39.71 2.42
C SER A 45 54.86 -38.47 3.22
N GLY A 46 54.37 -38.34 4.46
CA GLY A 46 54.92 -37.43 5.48
C GLY A 46 54.37 -37.70 6.89
N SER A 47 55.17 -38.29 7.78
CA SER A 47 54.76 -38.75 9.12
C SER A 47 55.18 -37.80 10.26
N GLY A 48 54.43 -37.80 11.38
CA GLY A 48 54.78 -37.15 12.67
C GLY A 48 53.51 -36.78 13.46
N VAL A 49 52.95 -37.52 14.44
CA VAL A 49 53.44 -38.29 15.62
C VAL A 49 53.60 -37.42 16.89
N LEU A 50 53.01 -37.89 18.01
CA LEU A 50 52.94 -37.32 19.39
C LEU A 50 52.01 -36.10 19.56
N ASN A 51 51.33 -35.84 20.69
CA ASN A 51 50.91 -36.53 21.93
C ASN A 51 49.98 -35.51 22.67
N SER A 52 49.22 -35.76 23.74
CA SER A 52 48.53 -36.92 24.35
C SER A 52 47.69 -36.33 25.52
N THR A 53 46.93 -37.16 26.27
CA THR A 53 46.04 -36.78 27.41
C THR A 53 44.82 -35.93 27.01
N GLY A 54 43.58 -36.24 27.40
CA GLY A 54 43.11 -36.92 28.61
C GLY A 54 42.62 -35.84 29.59
N SER A 55 41.36 -35.79 30.01
CA SER A 55 40.65 -36.91 30.64
C SER A 55 39.14 -36.89 30.43
N SER A 56 38.57 -38.09 30.47
CA SER A 56 37.14 -38.38 30.55
C SER A 56 36.54 -38.04 31.92
N VAL A 57 35.26 -37.63 31.94
CA VAL A 57 34.28 -38.20 32.90
C VAL A 57 33.00 -38.55 32.14
N THR A 58 32.59 -39.79 32.28
CA THR A 58 31.36 -40.37 31.73
C THR A 58 30.24 -40.37 32.78
N SER A 59 29.00 -40.14 32.37
CA SER A 59 27.90 -41.09 32.64
C SER A 59 26.64 -40.74 31.84
N ALA A 60 25.99 -41.77 31.33
CA ALA A 60 24.73 -41.68 30.60
C ALA A 60 23.53 -42.04 31.49
N SER A 61 22.34 -41.91 30.90
CA SER A 61 21.08 -42.63 31.18
C SER A 61 20.14 -42.00 32.23
N SER A 62 18.81 -42.10 32.15
CA SER A 62 17.89 -42.55 31.08
C SER A 62 16.42 -42.27 31.45
N GLN A 63 15.51 -42.33 30.46
CA GLN A 63 14.06 -42.64 30.60
C GLN A 63 13.14 -41.73 31.44
N ALA A 64 12.30 -40.99 30.69
CA ALA A 64 10.83 -41.11 30.64
C ALA A 64 10.00 -41.33 31.93
N SER A 65 9.02 -40.43 32.15
CA SER A 65 7.57 -40.67 31.99
C SER A 65 6.66 -40.06 33.08
N SER A 66 5.39 -39.91 32.69
CA SER A 66 4.18 -39.66 33.52
C SER A 66 3.88 -38.22 33.97
N ALA A 67 2.57 -37.98 34.17
CA ALA A 67 1.95 -36.67 34.29
C ALA A 67 1.55 -36.35 35.74
N GLY A 68 1.42 -35.05 36.04
CA GLY A 68 0.88 -34.56 37.30
C GLY A 68 0.43 -33.11 37.17
N SER A 69 -0.88 -32.89 37.21
CA SER A 69 -1.47 -31.58 37.45
C SER A 69 -1.29 -31.19 38.92
N VAL A 70 -1.10 -29.89 39.23
CA VAL A 70 -1.68 -29.19 40.41
C VAL A 70 -1.22 -27.71 40.51
N LEU A 71 -2.20 -26.84 40.70
CA LEU A 71 -2.21 -25.52 41.36
C LEU A 71 -1.15 -24.42 41.07
N SER A 72 -1.68 -23.31 40.54
CA SER A 72 -1.48 -21.92 40.97
C SER A 72 -0.23 -21.53 41.76
N SER A 73 0.53 -20.58 41.21
CA SER A 73 1.20 -19.54 42.00
C SER A 73 0.91 -18.16 41.41
N SER A 74 0.48 -17.25 42.27
CA SER A 74 0.14 -15.87 41.92
C SER A 74 1.31 -14.93 42.23
N SER A 75 1.80 -14.26 41.20
CA SER A 75 2.53 -12.99 41.31
C SER A 75 2.18 -12.17 40.06
N GLY A 76 1.66 -10.96 40.14
CA GLY A 76 1.85 -9.97 41.20
C GLY A 76 2.44 -8.71 40.57
N THR A 77 1.81 -8.21 39.51
CA THR A 77 2.27 -7.06 38.72
C THR A 77 1.53 -5.80 39.16
N ASN A 78 2.27 -4.86 39.76
CA ASN A 78 1.73 -3.55 40.13
C ASN A 78 1.25 -2.80 38.89
N SER A 79 -0.05 -2.50 38.83
CA SER A 79 -0.63 -1.63 37.82
C SER A 79 -0.41 -0.17 38.20
N TYR A 80 0.44 0.54 37.46
CA TYR A 80 0.48 2.01 37.52
C TYR A 80 -0.63 2.57 36.64
N TYR A 81 -1.67 3.11 37.30
CA TYR A 81 -2.76 3.82 36.63
C TYR A 81 -2.34 5.26 36.29
N ALA A 82 -2.73 5.71 35.10
CA ALA A 82 -2.90 7.13 34.78
C ALA A 82 -4.39 7.34 34.47
N ASP A 83 -5.09 8.00 35.39
CA ASP A 83 -6.52 8.30 35.28
C ASP A 83 -6.74 9.60 34.49
N GLN A 84 -7.69 9.57 33.56
CA GLN A 84 -8.13 10.70 32.72
C GLN A 84 -9.62 10.53 32.40
N SER A 85 -10.51 10.81 33.36
CA SER A 85 -11.69 11.67 33.11
C SER A 85 -12.55 11.89 34.36
N THR A 86 -12.63 13.14 34.80
CA THR A 86 -13.72 13.63 35.66
C THR A 86 -14.40 14.82 34.99
N VAL A 87 -15.49 14.55 34.25
CA VAL A 87 -16.43 15.57 33.80
C VAL A 87 -17.70 15.40 34.62
N GLN A 88 -17.86 16.23 35.66
CA GLN A 88 -19.11 16.27 36.42
C GLN A 88 -20.20 16.94 35.59
N GLN A 89 -21.31 16.23 35.38
CA GLN A 89 -22.59 16.86 35.09
C GLN A 89 -23.09 17.57 36.36
N SER A 90 -23.66 18.77 36.20
CA SER A 90 -24.61 19.31 37.17
C SER A 90 -25.80 19.93 36.45
N THR A 91 -27.00 19.55 36.90
CA THR A 91 -28.27 20.15 36.51
C THR A 91 -28.49 21.44 37.31
N GLY A 92 -29.06 22.47 36.68
CA GLY A 92 -29.09 23.82 37.26
C GLY A 92 -30.26 24.11 38.20
N SER A 93 -30.19 25.25 38.90
CA SER A 93 -31.33 26.13 39.20
C SER A 93 -30.88 27.50 39.76
N SER A 94 -31.49 28.57 39.23
CA SER A 94 -31.84 29.86 39.86
C SER A 94 -30.85 30.69 40.72
N VAL A 95 -30.60 31.94 40.28
CA VAL A 95 -30.63 33.22 41.05
C VAL A 95 -29.61 33.35 42.22
N THR A 96 -28.66 34.30 42.21
CA THR A 96 -28.85 35.75 42.49
C THR A 96 -27.59 36.54 42.12
N GLU A 97 -27.70 37.87 41.94
CA GLU A 97 -26.57 38.79 41.77
C GLU A 97 -25.69 38.91 43.04
N HIS A 98 -24.38 39.14 42.89
CA HIS A 98 -23.72 40.34 43.46
C HIS A 98 -22.27 40.54 42.98
N HIS A 99 -21.76 41.75 43.27
CA HIS A 99 -20.56 42.37 42.75
C HIS A 99 -19.28 42.06 43.56
N MET A 100 -18.13 42.39 42.93
CA MET A 100 -16.90 42.99 43.49
C MET A 100 -15.68 42.14 43.91
N THR A 101 -14.55 42.63 43.39
CA THR A 101 -13.18 42.76 43.98
C THR A 101 -12.30 41.53 44.21
N SER A 102 -11.19 41.53 43.46
CA SER A 102 -9.87 41.03 43.90
C SER A 102 -9.32 41.91 45.04
N PRO A 103 -8.39 41.37 45.85
CA PRO A 103 -7.05 41.97 45.81
C PRO A 103 -5.92 40.93 45.67
N ALA A 104 -4.70 41.46 45.48
CA ALA A 104 -3.44 40.71 45.36
C ALA A 104 -2.63 40.73 46.67
N THR A 105 -1.33 40.39 46.55
CA THR A 105 -0.26 40.38 47.58
C THR A 105 -0.40 39.25 48.64
N ASP A 106 0.65 38.56 49.08
CA ASP A 106 2.04 39.01 49.31
C ASP A 106 3.13 37.97 49.02
N ALA A 107 4.38 38.42 49.01
CA ALA A 107 5.58 37.61 48.83
C ALA A 107 6.29 37.27 50.16
N TYR A 108 7.03 36.16 50.20
CA TYR A 108 8.13 35.97 51.15
C TYR A 108 9.36 35.38 50.48
N THR A 109 10.53 35.83 50.90
CA THR A 109 11.83 35.45 50.35
C THR A 109 12.72 34.86 51.43
N THR A 110 13.54 33.87 51.07
CA THR A 110 14.82 33.58 51.75
C THR A 110 15.81 32.97 50.76
N ARG A 111 17.07 33.42 50.82
CA ARG A 111 18.20 32.97 49.98
C ARG A 111 19.09 32.00 50.76
N GLN A 112 19.79 31.11 50.04
CA GLN A 112 21.27 30.93 50.06
C GLN A 112 21.64 29.84 49.02
N SER A 113 22.40 30.16 47.95
CA SER A 113 23.86 29.98 47.78
C SER A 113 24.34 28.52 47.91
N SER A 114 25.21 27.95 47.06
CA SER A 114 26.33 28.57 46.34
C SER A 114 26.96 27.71 45.21
N ALA A 115 27.62 28.39 44.27
CA ALA A 115 28.86 28.01 43.55
C ALA A 115 28.91 26.83 42.53
N SER A 116 29.34 27.17 41.31
CA SER A 116 30.02 26.29 40.33
C SER A 116 31.49 26.07 40.71
N PRO A 117 32.19 25.11 40.07
CA PRO A 117 33.14 25.51 39.01
C PRO A 117 33.28 24.55 37.81
N THR A 118 33.52 25.13 36.64
CA THR A 118 34.35 24.59 35.54
C THR A 118 35.80 25.13 35.74
N PRO A 119 36.88 24.58 35.12
CA PRO A 119 36.94 23.90 33.81
C PRO A 119 37.88 22.68 33.71
N GLU A 120 37.98 22.07 32.53
CA GLU A 120 39.26 21.91 31.80
C GLU A 120 39.06 21.44 30.34
N PHE A 121 39.96 21.86 29.45
CA PHE A 121 40.03 21.49 28.04
C PHE A 121 41.24 20.59 27.82
N THR A 122 41.09 19.47 27.10
CA THR A 122 42.23 18.69 26.61
C THR A 122 42.16 18.56 25.10
N VAL A 123 43.16 19.12 24.41
CA VAL A 123 43.37 18.98 22.97
C VAL A 123 44.42 17.89 22.74
N THR A 124 44.07 16.86 21.98
CA THR A 124 45.04 15.86 21.51
C THR A 124 45.19 15.98 20.00
N VAL A 125 46.35 16.45 19.56
CA VAL A 125 46.76 16.42 18.15
C VAL A 125 47.56 15.14 17.91
N THR A 126 47.18 14.38 16.88
CA THR A 126 48.02 13.31 16.33
C THR A 126 47.98 13.41 14.81
N ALA A 127 49.16 13.42 14.17
CA ALA A 127 49.31 13.70 12.74
C ALA A 127 50.05 12.57 12.01
N SER A 128 49.74 12.43 10.71
CA SER A 128 50.31 11.48 9.74
C SER A 128 49.96 10.00 10.00
N THR A 129 49.78 9.14 8.99
CA THR A 129 50.36 9.17 7.64
C THR A 129 49.35 9.06 6.49
N GLN A 130 49.69 9.67 5.35
CA GLN A 130 49.03 9.47 4.06
C GLN A 130 49.59 8.23 3.36
N THR A 131 48.72 7.43 2.73
CA THR A 131 49.10 6.53 1.63
C THR A 131 48.25 6.83 0.41
N THR A 132 48.85 7.53 -0.55
CA THR A 132 48.26 7.81 -1.87
C THR A 132 48.12 6.53 -2.70
N SER A 133 46.92 6.30 -3.25
CA SER A 133 46.71 5.36 -4.36
C SER A 133 45.97 6.07 -5.49
N THR A 134 46.73 6.64 -6.42
CA THR A 134 46.21 7.24 -7.64
C THR A 134 45.86 6.16 -8.66
N ARG A 135 44.63 6.13 -9.18
CA ARG A 135 44.33 5.39 -10.42
C ARG A 135 43.57 6.26 -11.43
N ARG A 136 44.21 6.41 -12.59
CA ARG A 136 43.78 7.18 -13.77
C ARG A 136 42.27 7.14 -14.05
N MET A 137 41.69 8.31 -14.25
CA MET A 137 40.67 8.47 -15.31
C MET A 137 41.40 8.82 -16.62
N THR A 138 40.95 8.24 -17.72
CA THR A 138 41.29 8.67 -19.08
C THR A 138 40.12 9.45 -19.66
N SER A 139 40.42 10.58 -20.31
CA SER A 139 39.47 11.44 -21.00
C SER A 139 39.15 10.92 -22.41
N ASP A 140 38.40 11.75 -23.14
CA ASP A 140 38.10 11.70 -24.58
C ASP A 140 36.83 10.85 -24.90
N GLU A 141 35.92 11.27 -25.78
CA GLU A 141 35.98 12.34 -26.80
C GLU A 141 34.81 13.34 -26.73
N THR A 142 35.07 14.54 -27.25
CA THR A 142 34.08 15.59 -27.57
C THR A 142 33.41 15.36 -28.92
N THR A 143 32.13 15.76 -29.06
CA THR A 143 31.60 16.24 -30.36
C THR A 143 30.83 17.54 -30.17
N SER A 144 31.23 18.56 -30.92
CA SER A 144 30.70 19.92 -30.88
C SER A 144 29.50 20.09 -31.82
N GLY A 145 28.59 20.98 -31.43
CA GLY A 145 27.48 21.44 -32.27
C GLY A 145 27.08 22.85 -31.83
N GLU A 146 27.77 23.85 -32.37
CA GLU A 146 27.48 25.26 -32.10
C GLU A 146 26.18 25.70 -32.77
N TYR A 147 25.37 26.52 -32.09
CA TYR A 147 24.60 27.58 -32.74
C TYR A 147 24.52 28.80 -31.82
N SER A 148 24.72 29.98 -32.40
CA SER A 148 25.12 31.20 -31.70
C SER A 148 24.00 31.91 -30.94
N TYR A 149 24.38 32.54 -29.83
CA TYR A 149 23.59 33.61 -29.21
C TYR A 149 23.57 34.86 -30.10
N GLY A 150 22.39 35.47 -30.25
CA GLY A 150 22.22 36.83 -30.73
C GLY A 150 21.43 37.62 -29.69
N ASP A 151 22.10 38.56 -29.01
CA ASP A 151 21.48 39.48 -28.05
C ASP A 151 21.22 40.84 -28.71
N SER A 152 20.04 41.42 -28.47
CA SER A 152 19.82 42.87 -28.34
C SER A 152 18.33 43.25 -28.28
N GLY A 153 18.01 44.28 -27.48
CA GLY A 153 17.03 45.29 -27.92
C GLY A 153 15.67 45.36 -27.21
N SER A 154 15.70 45.80 -25.94
CA SER A 154 14.72 46.69 -25.28
C SER A 154 13.53 47.28 -26.08
N GLY A 155 12.32 47.25 -25.49
CA GLY A 155 11.18 48.08 -25.89
C GLY A 155 10.06 48.14 -24.86
N THR A 156 9.67 49.35 -24.41
CA THR A 156 8.68 49.59 -23.33
C THR A 156 7.42 50.34 -23.81
N GLY A 157 6.26 50.01 -23.22
CA GLY A 157 4.99 50.76 -23.33
C GLY A 157 3.94 50.11 -24.26
N GLY A 158 2.62 50.24 -24.06
CA GLY A 158 1.88 50.83 -22.94
C GLY A 158 0.37 51.04 -23.22
N SER A 159 -0.49 50.66 -22.26
CA SER A 159 -1.87 51.14 -21.98
C SER A 159 -3.06 50.92 -22.96
N SER A 160 -4.24 50.59 -22.35
CA SER A 160 -5.64 50.82 -22.79
C SER A 160 -6.18 50.13 -24.07
N GLY A 161 -7.48 49.83 -24.23
CA GLY A 161 -8.66 49.91 -23.33
C GLY A 161 -10.00 49.78 -24.11
N GLY A 162 -11.09 49.39 -23.43
CA GLY A 162 -12.49 49.33 -23.94
C GLY A 162 -12.94 47.94 -24.45
N THR A 163 -14.10 47.31 -24.15
CA THR A 163 -15.49 47.63 -23.71
C THR A 163 -16.55 47.83 -24.80
N GLY A 164 -17.63 47.04 -24.73
CA GLY A 164 -18.91 47.20 -25.46
C GLY A 164 -19.12 46.20 -26.61
N GLY A 165 -20.30 45.59 -26.82
CA GLY A 165 -21.53 45.57 -26.00
C GLY A 165 -22.81 45.32 -26.82
N GLY A 166 -23.69 44.42 -26.35
CA GLY A 166 -25.11 44.31 -26.72
C GLY A 166 -25.48 43.64 -28.07
N ASP A 167 -26.75 43.29 -28.32
CA ASP A 167 -27.88 43.00 -27.42
C ASP A 167 -29.08 42.37 -28.18
N ASN A 168 -29.98 41.66 -27.49
CA ASN A 168 -31.36 41.23 -27.91
C ASN A 168 -31.53 40.38 -29.20
N GLY A 169 -32.56 39.53 -29.37
CA GLY A 169 -33.67 39.11 -28.50
C GLY A 169 -34.96 38.86 -29.31
N ALA A 170 -35.68 37.75 -29.11
CA ALA A 170 -37.09 37.57 -29.55
C ALA A 170 -37.74 36.31 -28.94
N THR A 171 -39.05 36.39 -28.66
CA THR A 171 -39.86 35.37 -27.97
C THR A 171 -41.08 34.94 -28.77
N GLY A 172 -41.63 33.75 -28.45
CA GLY A 172 -43.07 33.48 -28.53
C GLY A 172 -43.58 32.71 -29.76
N GLY A 173 -44.47 31.73 -29.54
CA GLY A 173 -45.13 30.99 -30.62
C GLY A 173 -45.79 29.67 -30.21
N SER A 174 -46.79 29.71 -29.33
CA SER A 174 -47.61 28.52 -28.98
C SER A 174 -48.65 28.20 -30.07
N GLY A 175 -48.82 26.93 -30.43
CA GLY A 175 -49.85 26.46 -31.37
C GLY A 175 -50.41 25.09 -30.97
N THR A 176 -51.73 25.00 -30.81
CA THR A 176 -52.49 23.83 -30.33
C THR A 176 -53.10 23.00 -31.46
N GLY A 177 -53.27 21.67 -31.28
CA GLY A 177 -54.24 20.92 -32.10
C GLY A 177 -54.16 19.37 -32.04
N ASN A 178 -55.32 18.73 -31.87
CA ASN A 178 -55.69 17.31 -32.05
C ASN A 178 -54.96 16.54 -33.18
N GLY A 179 -54.90 15.20 -33.22
CA GLY A 179 -55.57 14.14 -32.43
C GLY A 179 -55.95 12.93 -33.32
N GLY A 180 -56.12 11.73 -32.73
CA GLY A 180 -56.38 10.45 -33.44
C GLY A 180 -55.13 9.55 -33.48
N VAL A 181 -55.05 8.33 -32.91
CA VAL A 181 -55.95 7.15 -32.74
C VAL A 181 -56.01 6.22 -33.96
N GLY A 182 -55.58 4.97 -33.75
CA GLY A 182 -55.60 3.84 -34.70
C GLY A 182 -54.23 3.49 -35.30
N GLY A 183 -53.79 2.24 -35.39
CA GLY A 183 -54.35 0.99 -34.87
C GLY A 183 -53.85 -0.27 -35.60
N ASN A 184 -53.25 -1.20 -34.85
CA ASN A 184 -53.20 -2.66 -35.07
C ASN A 184 -52.33 -3.30 -36.20
N ALA A 185 -51.26 -3.98 -35.75
CA ALA A 185 -50.96 -5.42 -35.90
C ALA A 185 -50.56 -6.12 -37.24
N ASN A 186 -49.66 -7.11 -37.02
CA ASN A 186 -49.43 -8.39 -37.72
C ASN A 186 -48.72 -8.42 -39.10
N GLY A 187 -47.77 -9.37 -39.23
CA GLY A 187 -47.13 -9.73 -40.50
C GLY A 187 -45.89 -10.64 -40.35
N ASN A 188 -46.08 -11.91 -39.99
CA ASN A 188 -45.02 -12.93 -39.90
C ASN A 188 -44.46 -13.32 -41.28
N GLY A 189 -43.19 -13.74 -41.39
CA GLY A 189 -42.58 -14.13 -42.68
C GLY A 189 -41.16 -14.71 -42.58
N ASN A 190 -41.06 -16.03 -42.39
CA ASN A 190 -39.80 -16.79 -42.37
C ASN A 190 -39.48 -17.36 -43.78
N ALA A 191 -38.21 -17.33 -44.22
CA ALA A 191 -37.74 -18.12 -45.37
C ALA A 191 -36.22 -18.41 -45.30
N ASN A 192 -35.86 -19.70 -45.30
CA ASN A 192 -34.51 -20.22 -45.50
C ASN A 192 -34.05 -20.10 -46.96
N GLY A 193 -32.73 -20.07 -47.18
CA GLY A 193 -32.13 -20.23 -48.51
C GLY A 193 -30.63 -20.48 -48.47
N ASN A 194 -30.20 -21.74 -48.33
CA ASN A 194 -28.83 -22.15 -48.65
C ASN A 194 -28.63 -22.09 -50.18
N ASN A 195 -27.44 -21.68 -50.62
CA ASN A 195 -26.86 -22.22 -51.86
C ASN A 195 -25.33 -22.04 -51.89
N ASP A 196 -24.63 -23.13 -52.14
CA ASP A 196 -23.19 -23.13 -52.41
C ASP A 196 -22.89 -22.67 -53.85
N GLY A 197 -21.72 -22.05 -54.07
CA GLY A 197 -21.33 -21.64 -55.43
C GLY A 197 -19.97 -20.95 -55.50
N HIS A 198 -18.88 -21.73 -55.61
CA HIS A 198 -17.58 -21.20 -56.00
C HIS A 198 -17.57 -20.79 -57.48
N SER A 199 -17.16 -19.56 -57.80
CA SER A 199 -16.24 -19.29 -58.92
C SER A 199 -15.66 -17.88 -58.82
N ASN A 200 -14.49 -17.68 -59.42
CA ASN A 200 -13.59 -16.57 -59.14
C ASN A 200 -13.39 -15.68 -60.39
N ALA A 201 -13.57 -14.37 -60.26
CA ALA A 201 -13.19 -13.39 -61.28
C ALA A 201 -12.90 -12.03 -60.63
N GLY A 202 -11.69 -11.51 -60.84
CA GLY A 202 -11.23 -10.29 -60.21
C GLY A 202 -11.75 -9.00 -60.87
N SER A 203 -11.98 -7.97 -60.04
CA SER A 203 -12.10 -6.59 -60.49
C SER A 203 -11.38 -5.69 -59.47
N THR A 204 -10.38 -4.94 -59.93
CA THR A 204 -9.59 -4.03 -59.10
C THR A 204 -10.36 -2.72 -58.86
N GLY A 205 -11.28 -2.75 -57.90
CA GLY A 205 -11.93 -1.55 -57.37
C GLY A 205 -11.05 -0.84 -56.35
N SER A 206 -10.64 0.39 -56.65
CA SER A 206 -9.95 1.27 -55.69
C SER A 206 -10.95 1.75 -54.63
N GLY A 207 -11.23 0.90 -53.65
CA GLY A 207 -12.01 1.25 -52.47
C GLY A 207 -11.13 1.98 -51.48
N THR A 208 -11.34 3.29 -51.33
CA THR A 208 -10.85 4.03 -50.17
C THR A 208 -11.45 3.40 -48.91
N ILE A 209 -10.61 2.68 -48.16
CA ILE A 209 -10.95 2.26 -46.80
C ILE A 209 -11.04 3.56 -45.99
N SER A 210 -12.25 4.09 -45.89
CA SER A 210 -12.61 5.03 -44.84
C SER A 210 -12.42 4.31 -43.52
N GLY A 211 -11.21 4.43 -42.96
CA GLY A 211 -10.90 3.92 -41.64
C GLY A 211 -11.84 4.60 -40.66
N SER A 212 -12.91 3.90 -40.27
CA SER A 212 -13.60 4.20 -39.03
C SER A 212 -12.52 4.19 -37.96
N GLY A 213 -12.22 5.37 -37.41
CA GLY A 213 -11.24 5.51 -36.34
C GLY A 213 -11.78 4.76 -35.14
N GLY A 214 -11.45 3.47 -35.05
CA GLY A 214 -11.85 2.60 -33.96
C GLY A 214 -11.33 3.23 -32.68
N GLN A 215 -12.24 3.82 -31.92
CA GLN A 215 -11.92 4.51 -30.69
C GLN A 215 -11.20 3.48 -29.80
N SER A 216 -9.91 3.73 -29.54
CA SER A 216 -9.05 2.76 -28.86
C SER A 216 -9.73 2.33 -27.58
N GLN A 217 -10.02 1.03 -27.46
CA GLN A 217 -10.77 0.50 -26.33
C GLN A 217 -10.11 0.93 -25.02
N ARG A 218 -10.90 1.50 -24.10
CA ARG A 218 -10.36 1.98 -22.82
C ARG A 218 -9.71 0.82 -22.06
N PRO A 219 -8.57 1.03 -21.38
CA PRO A 219 -7.88 -0.03 -20.67
C PRO A 219 -8.69 -0.51 -19.47
N ASN A 220 -8.62 -1.81 -19.20
CA ASN A 220 -8.98 -2.32 -17.88
C ASN A 220 -8.01 -1.77 -16.83
N ILE A 221 -8.47 -1.61 -15.60
CA ILE A 221 -7.68 -1.11 -14.48
C ILE A 221 -7.82 -2.09 -13.31
N LEU A 222 -6.73 -2.74 -12.96
CA LEU A 222 -6.60 -3.57 -11.77
C LEU A 222 -5.74 -2.84 -10.74
N ILE A 223 -6.36 -2.44 -9.63
CA ILE A 223 -5.68 -1.92 -8.45
C ILE A 223 -5.49 -3.09 -7.49
N PHE A 224 -4.25 -3.41 -7.15
CA PHE A 224 -3.89 -4.43 -6.19
C PHE A 224 -3.25 -3.76 -4.97
N ILE A 225 -3.92 -3.85 -3.81
CA ILE A 225 -3.50 -3.23 -2.56
C ILE A 225 -3.13 -4.32 -1.56
N ALA A 226 -1.87 -4.28 -1.09
CA ALA A 226 -1.40 -5.03 0.06
C ALA A 226 -1.62 -4.23 1.35
N ASP A 227 -1.86 -4.95 2.46
CA ASP A 227 -2.18 -4.37 3.76
C ASP A 227 -0.99 -4.59 4.71
N ASP A 228 -0.47 -3.53 5.35
CA ASP A 228 0.68 -3.58 6.28
C ASP A 228 2.00 -4.20 5.72
N LEU A 229 2.23 -4.12 4.40
CA LEU A 229 3.43 -4.70 3.78
C LEU A 229 4.66 -3.80 3.93
N GLY A 230 5.72 -4.34 4.54
CA GLY A 230 6.96 -3.61 4.77
C GLY A 230 7.76 -3.32 3.50
N ARG A 231 8.51 -2.22 3.51
CA ARG A 231 9.38 -1.80 2.40
C ARG A 231 10.37 -2.91 1.98
N SER A 232 10.93 -3.63 2.96
CA SER A 232 11.90 -4.73 2.81
C SER A 232 11.26 -6.12 2.73
N ASP A 233 9.95 -6.23 2.49
CA ASP A 233 9.25 -7.51 2.40
C ASP A 233 9.09 -8.03 0.95
N LEU A 234 9.59 -7.33 -0.07
CA LEU A 234 9.56 -7.77 -1.48
C LEU A 234 10.98 -7.87 -2.04
N SER A 235 11.30 -8.91 -2.81
CA SER A 235 12.68 -9.13 -3.30
C SER A 235 13.12 -8.18 -4.42
N TYR A 236 12.21 -7.45 -5.07
CA TYR A 236 12.61 -6.39 -6.00
C TYR A 236 13.13 -5.12 -5.30
N THR A 237 12.68 -4.84 -4.07
CA THR A 237 13.16 -3.71 -3.26
C THR A 237 14.29 -4.15 -2.33
N GLU A 238 14.42 -3.56 -1.14
CA GLU A 238 15.46 -3.89 -0.16
C GLU A 238 15.33 -5.30 0.43
N GLY A 239 14.27 -6.05 0.09
CA GLY A 239 14.07 -7.44 0.51
C GLY A 239 15.17 -8.40 0.04
N ASN A 240 15.06 -9.64 0.51
CA ASN A 240 16.18 -10.57 0.57
C ASN A 240 15.85 -11.97 0.02
N ILE A 241 16.85 -12.86 0.02
CA ILE A 241 16.69 -14.28 -0.37
C ILE A 241 15.61 -15.05 0.42
N TRP A 242 15.19 -14.54 1.58
CA TRP A 242 14.17 -15.14 2.44
C TRP A 242 12.75 -14.64 2.08
N THR A 243 12.63 -13.55 1.31
CA THR A 243 11.38 -12.97 0.77
C THR A 243 11.27 -13.08 -0.78
N PRO A 244 11.46 -14.25 -1.43
CA PRO A 244 11.42 -14.32 -2.90
C PRO A 244 9.98 -14.10 -3.42
N THR A 245 9.72 -12.98 -4.08
CA THR A 245 8.39 -12.61 -4.62
C THR A 245 8.39 -12.58 -6.15
N PRO A 246 8.66 -13.72 -6.83
CA PRO A 246 8.95 -13.74 -8.26
C PRO A 246 7.81 -13.24 -9.15
N ASN A 247 6.54 -13.35 -8.72
CA ASN A 247 5.40 -12.94 -9.54
C ASN A 247 5.18 -11.43 -9.47
N ILE A 248 5.28 -10.85 -8.26
CA ILE A 248 5.28 -9.41 -8.03
C ILE A 248 6.51 -8.78 -8.70
N ASP A 249 7.71 -9.31 -8.43
CA ASP A 249 8.98 -8.86 -8.98
C ASP A 249 8.96 -8.81 -10.51
N LYS A 250 8.45 -9.86 -11.17
CA LYS A 250 8.39 -9.92 -12.64
C LYS A 250 7.60 -8.76 -13.24
N LEU A 251 6.46 -8.38 -12.68
CA LEU A 251 5.66 -7.26 -13.17
C LEU A 251 6.23 -5.90 -12.73
N ALA A 252 6.89 -5.83 -11.57
CA ALA A 252 7.65 -4.65 -11.16
C ALA A 252 8.78 -4.37 -12.17
N TRP A 253 9.63 -5.37 -12.45
CA TRP A 253 10.77 -5.25 -13.36
C TRP A 253 10.37 -5.02 -14.83
N ASP A 254 9.25 -5.58 -15.30
CA ASP A 254 8.69 -5.30 -16.64
C ASP A 254 7.78 -4.05 -16.67
N GLY A 255 7.65 -3.33 -15.55
CA GLY A 255 6.78 -2.17 -15.38
C GLY A 255 7.55 -0.85 -15.25
N ILE A 256 6.99 0.06 -14.45
CA ILE A 256 7.66 1.25 -13.92
C ILE A 256 7.54 1.21 -12.39
N ILE A 257 8.68 1.12 -11.71
CA ILE A 257 8.73 1.07 -10.24
C ILE A 257 8.80 2.49 -9.68
N LEU A 258 7.92 2.79 -8.72
CA LEU A 258 7.77 4.11 -8.12
C LEU A 258 8.57 4.16 -6.81
N ASN A 259 9.86 4.48 -6.90
CA ASN A 259 10.76 4.37 -5.74
C ASN A 259 10.48 5.40 -4.64
N ARG A 260 9.89 6.54 -5.01
CA ARG A 260 9.46 7.63 -4.10
C ARG A 260 7.93 7.77 -4.09
N TYR A 261 7.25 6.64 -3.87
CA TYR A 261 5.80 6.57 -3.71
C TYR A 261 5.40 6.61 -2.23
N TYR A 262 4.42 7.46 -1.91
CA TYR A 262 3.99 7.74 -0.54
C TYR A 262 2.48 7.60 -0.33
N THR A 263 2.14 7.21 0.89
CA THR A 263 0.79 7.05 1.45
C THR A 263 0.69 7.76 2.80
N ASN A 264 -0.49 7.76 3.42
CA ASN A 264 -0.65 8.09 4.83
C ASN A 264 -0.12 6.93 5.71
N PRO A 265 0.10 7.13 7.02
CA PRO A 265 0.76 6.11 7.84
C PRO A 265 -0.13 4.96 8.33
N ILE A 266 -1.43 4.97 8.00
CA ILE A 266 -2.46 4.02 8.50
C ILE A 266 -3.54 3.77 7.42
N CYS A 267 -4.11 2.57 7.41
CA CYS A 267 -5.09 2.02 6.46
C CYS A 267 -6.20 3.00 6.03
N THR A 268 -7.13 3.39 6.91
CA THR A 268 -8.27 4.28 6.56
C THR A 268 -7.78 5.59 5.93
N PRO A 269 -6.86 6.37 6.55
CA PRO A 269 -6.25 7.55 5.93
C PRO A 269 -5.80 7.31 4.48
N SER A 270 -4.99 6.26 4.24
CA SER A 270 -4.43 5.96 2.92
C SER A 270 -5.48 5.56 1.89
N ARG A 271 -6.46 4.76 2.31
CA ARG A 271 -7.56 4.29 1.45
C ARG A 271 -8.52 5.44 1.11
N ALA A 272 -8.77 6.35 2.05
CA ALA A 272 -9.54 7.57 1.82
C ALA A 272 -8.81 8.51 0.84
N ALA A 273 -7.52 8.72 1.04
CA ALA A 273 -6.70 9.55 0.17
C ALA A 273 -6.60 8.99 -1.25
N PHE A 274 -6.38 7.68 -1.38
CA PHE A 274 -6.45 6.97 -2.65
C PHE A 274 -7.79 7.20 -3.34
N ILE A 275 -8.90 6.80 -2.70
CA ILE A 275 -10.19 6.69 -3.39
C ILE A 275 -10.84 8.04 -3.70
N THR A 276 -10.45 9.11 -3.00
CA THR A 276 -10.94 10.48 -3.25
C THR A 276 -10.00 11.35 -4.07
N GLY A 277 -8.71 10.98 -4.20
CA GLY A 277 -7.69 11.86 -4.79
C GLY A 277 -7.38 13.11 -3.97
N LYS A 278 -7.71 13.11 -2.67
CA LYS A 278 -7.53 14.22 -1.73
C LYS A 278 -6.62 13.87 -0.58
N TYR A 279 -5.95 14.87 -0.01
CA TYR A 279 -5.34 14.70 1.30
C TYR A 279 -6.40 14.43 2.36
N THR A 280 -6.02 13.68 3.38
CA THR A 280 -6.88 13.27 4.48
C THR A 280 -7.41 14.45 5.29
N PHE A 281 -6.57 15.46 5.53
CA PHE A 281 -6.98 16.73 6.12
C PHE A 281 -7.88 17.58 5.21
N HIS A 282 -8.08 17.21 3.93
CA HIS A 282 -9.08 17.81 3.05
C HIS A 282 -10.38 16.98 2.94
N ASN A 283 -10.50 15.87 3.66
CA ASN A 283 -11.71 15.05 3.72
C ASN A 283 -12.08 14.54 5.14
N GLY A 284 -11.39 15.01 6.18
CA GLY A 284 -11.67 14.70 7.59
C GLY A 284 -11.07 13.37 8.09
N MET A 285 -10.27 12.68 7.28
CA MET A 285 -9.78 11.31 7.57
C MET A 285 -8.33 11.27 8.08
N GLN A 286 -7.83 12.36 8.68
CA GLN A 286 -6.41 12.51 9.04
C GLN A 286 -5.95 11.77 10.31
N THR A 287 -6.85 11.46 11.24
CA THR A 287 -6.46 11.12 12.62
C THR A 287 -6.22 9.62 12.86
N ALA A 288 -7.18 8.76 12.52
CA ALA A 288 -7.19 7.36 12.95
C ALA A 288 -7.68 6.39 11.87
N ALA A 289 -7.46 5.09 12.11
CA ALA A 289 -8.28 4.05 11.52
C ALA A 289 -9.69 4.09 12.13
N ILE A 290 -10.74 3.87 11.32
CA ILE A 290 -12.09 3.63 11.85
C ILE A 290 -12.08 2.31 12.62
N SER A 291 -12.49 2.33 13.88
CA SER A 291 -12.76 1.09 14.64
C SER A 291 -14.17 0.59 14.34
N GLN A 292 -14.39 -0.71 14.44
CA GLN A 292 -15.72 -1.29 14.32
C GLN A 292 -16.67 -0.70 15.38
N GLY A 293 -17.87 -0.32 14.96
CA GLY A 293 -18.85 0.32 15.83
C GLY A 293 -18.68 1.83 16.06
N GLU A 294 -17.72 2.49 15.40
CA GLU A 294 -17.64 3.95 15.39
C GLU A 294 -18.47 4.54 14.23
N PRO A 295 -19.40 5.50 14.47
CA PRO A 295 -20.32 6.02 13.46
C PRO A 295 -19.70 7.14 12.63
N TRP A 296 -18.60 6.84 11.93
CA TRP A 296 -17.95 7.75 10.97
C TRP A 296 -17.34 7.00 9.78
N GLY A 297 -16.87 7.77 8.81
CA GLY A 297 -16.34 7.30 7.54
C GLY A 297 -16.10 8.46 6.59
N VAL A 298 -15.62 8.20 5.38
CA VAL A 298 -15.34 9.28 4.41
C VAL A 298 -16.65 10.02 4.08
N PRO A 299 -16.74 11.35 4.28
CA PRO A 299 -17.98 12.10 4.09
C PRO A 299 -18.62 11.89 2.71
N LEU A 300 -19.96 11.90 2.66
CA LEU A 300 -20.74 11.43 1.51
C LEU A 300 -20.65 12.36 0.28
N GLU A 301 -20.30 13.63 0.50
CA GLU A 301 -20.07 14.63 -0.54
C GLU A 301 -18.81 14.34 -1.38
N PHE A 302 -17.88 13.52 -0.89
CA PHE A 302 -16.69 13.13 -1.66
C PHE A 302 -17.00 11.99 -2.62
N LYS A 303 -17.05 12.32 -3.91
CA LYS A 303 -17.13 11.35 -5.01
C LYS A 303 -15.86 10.51 -5.10
N PHE A 304 -16.03 9.21 -5.27
CA PHE A 304 -14.96 8.19 -5.26
C PHE A 304 -14.50 7.81 -6.68
N GLN A 305 -13.24 7.35 -6.82
CA GLN A 305 -12.66 6.84 -8.07
C GLN A 305 -13.64 5.99 -8.93
N PRO A 306 -14.24 4.89 -8.45
CA PRO A 306 -15.19 4.08 -9.22
C PRO A 306 -16.35 4.89 -9.82
N GLN A 307 -16.84 5.94 -9.14
CA GLN A 307 -17.92 6.78 -9.68
C GLN A 307 -17.44 7.60 -10.89
N TYR A 308 -16.18 8.04 -10.93
CA TYR A 308 -15.60 8.69 -12.12
C TYR A 308 -15.36 7.69 -13.25
N PHE A 309 -14.91 6.47 -12.94
CA PHE A 309 -14.74 5.42 -13.95
C PHE A 309 -16.09 4.95 -14.54
N LYS A 310 -17.16 4.93 -13.75
CA LYS A 310 -18.53 4.72 -14.24
C LYS A 310 -18.96 5.73 -15.30
N ASP A 311 -18.64 7.01 -15.12
CA ASP A 311 -18.93 8.04 -16.13
C ASP A 311 -18.18 7.78 -17.46
N LEU A 312 -17.03 7.08 -17.40
CA LEU A 312 -16.28 6.59 -18.57
C LEU A 312 -16.77 5.22 -19.09
N GLY A 313 -17.86 4.67 -18.56
CA GLY A 313 -18.47 3.42 -18.98
C GLY A 313 -17.83 2.14 -18.40
N TYR A 314 -17.07 2.25 -17.30
CA TYR A 314 -16.45 1.11 -16.66
C TYR A 314 -17.44 0.27 -15.83
N GLN A 315 -17.23 -1.05 -15.83
CA GLN A 315 -17.77 -1.94 -14.79
C GLN A 315 -16.87 -1.85 -13.54
N THR A 316 -17.45 -1.73 -12.36
CA THR A 316 -16.69 -1.41 -11.14
C THR A 316 -16.82 -2.50 -10.06
N TYR A 317 -15.68 -3.02 -9.59
CA TYR A 317 -15.61 -4.16 -8.68
C TYR A 317 -14.79 -3.82 -7.42
N HIS A 318 -15.35 -4.04 -6.24
CA HIS A 318 -14.66 -3.99 -4.95
C HIS A 318 -14.47 -5.42 -4.42
N ILE A 319 -13.23 -5.80 -4.10
CA ILE A 319 -12.89 -7.12 -3.58
C ILE A 319 -11.92 -6.96 -2.40
N GLY A 320 -12.32 -7.42 -1.21
CA GLY A 320 -11.46 -7.44 -0.02
C GLY A 320 -11.81 -6.40 1.07
N LYS A 321 -10.79 -5.79 1.68
CA LYS A 321 -10.92 -4.86 2.81
C LYS A 321 -11.37 -3.46 2.34
N TRP A 322 -12.47 -2.97 2.90
CA TRP A 322 -12.99 -1.64 2.62
C TRP A 322 -12.36 -0.55 3.50
N HIS A 323 -12.71 -0.55 4.80
CA HIS A 323 -12.19 0.31 5.86
C HIS A 323 -12.44 1.84 5.69
N LEU A 324 -13.58 2.22 5.10
CA LEU A 324 -13.97 3.62 4.83
C LEU A 324 -15.32 4.06 5.47
N GLY A 325 -15.90 3.22 6.33
CA GLY A 325 -17.14 3.48 7.07
C GLY A 325 -18.19 2.39 6.84
N GLU A 326 -19.03 2.13 7.84
CA GLU A 326 -19.97 0.99 7.82
C GLU A 326 -21.32 1.22 8.52
N PHE A 327 -21.46 2.32 9.27
CA PHE A 327 -22.57 2.55 10.20
C PHE A 327 -23.95 2.77 9.54
N THR A 328 -23.98 3.15 8.26
CA THR A 328 -25.16 3.16 7.39
C THR A 328 -24.80 2.56 6.03
N ARG A 329 -25.79 2.02 5.28
CA ARG A 329 -25.53 1.45 3.94
C ARG A 329 -24.98 2.45 2.93
N GLN A 330 -25.12 3.76 3.17
CA GLN A 330 -24.54 4.81 2.34
C GLN A 330 -22.99 4.81 2.34
N TYR A 331 -22.35 4.21 3.34
CA TYR A 331 -20.88 4.07 3.39
C TYR A 331 -20.37 2.76 2.77
N TYR A 332 -21.25 1.83 2.38
CA TYR A 332 -20.85 0.58 1.75
C TYR A 332 -20.34 0.78 0.30
N PRO A 333 -19.42 -0.09 -0.19
CA PRO A 333 -18.82 0.07 -1.52
C PRO A 333 -19.83 0.27 -2.65
N ASN A 334 -20.96 -0.44 -2.63
CA ASN A 334 -21.99 -0.31 -3.67
C ASN A 334 -22.64 1.09 -3.72
N ALA A 335 -22.88 1.71 -2.55
CA ALA A 335 -23.38 3.08 -2.47
C ALA A 335 -22.32 4.12 -2.84
N ARG A 336 -21.03 3.76 -2.76
CA ARG A 336 -19.87 4.61 -3.13
C ARG A 336 -19.31 4.31 -4.52
N GLY A 337 -20.10 3.68 -5.38
CA GLY A 337 -19.86 3.61 -6.83
C GLY A 337 -19.62 2.23 -7.40
N PHE A 338 -19.31 1.22 -6.59
CA PHE A 338 -19.04 -0.13 -7.11
C PHE A 338 -20.31 -0.85 -7.57
N ASP A 339 -20.30 -1.43 -8.78
CA ASP A 339 -21.39 -2.28 -9.28
C ASP A 339 -21.49 -3.58 -8.48
N TYR A 340 -20.33 -4.14 -8.12
CA TYR A 340 -20.22 -5.36 -7.35
C TYR A 340 -19.23 -5.19 -6.20
N SER A 341 -19.55 -5.76 -5.05
CA SER A 341 -18.67 -5.80 -3.87
C SER A 341 -18.67 -7.18 -3.23
N TYR A 342 -17.49 -7.72 -2.90
CA TYR A 342 -17.32 -8.88 -2.02
C TYR A 342 -16.20 -8.62 -1.02
N GLY A 343 -16.48 -8.68 0.28
CA GLY A 343 -15.45 -8.54 1.31
C GLY A 343 -15.99 -8.08 2.67
N PHE A 344 -15.18 -7.35 3.44
CA PHE A 344 -15.50 -6.91 4.81
C PHE A 344 -15.33 -5.40 4.98
N THR A 345 -16.10 -4.80 5.89
CA THR A 345 -16.23 -3.33 5.99
C THR A 345 -15.21 -2.66 6.90
N GLY A 346 -14.80 -3.31 8.00
CA GLY A 346 -13.91 -2.71 8.99
C GLY A 346 -12.42 -2.87 8.69
N GLY A 347 -11.60 -2.84 9.74
CA GLY A 347 -10.14 -2.70 9.61
C GLY A 347 -9.36 -4.00 9.49
N ALA A 348 -9.88 -5.10 10.04
CA ALA A 348 -9.26 -6.42 9.99
C ALA A 348 -10.24 -7.49 10.49
N THR A 349 -10.23 -8.64 9.85
CA THR A 349 -11.12 -9.78 10.13
C THR A 349 -10.33 -11.05 10.43
N ASN A 350 -10.96 -12.02 11.10
CA ASN A 350 -10.42 -13.36 11.25
C ASN A 350 -10.54 -14.12 9.92
N TRP A 351 -9.47 -14.75 9.45
CA TRP A 351 -9.43 -15.33 8.10
C TRP A 351 -10.21 -16.65 7.93
N TRP A 352 -10.91 -17.15 8.95
CA TRP A 352 -11.65 -18.42 8.91
C TRP A 352 -13.11 -18.29 9.33
N ASN A 353 -13.38 -17.63 10.47
CA ASN A 353 -14.74 -17.41 10.95
C ASN A 353 -15.28 -16.00 10.62
N TYR A 354 -14.42 -15.13 10.09
CA TYR A 354 -14.70 -13.75 9.67
C TYR A 354 -15.30 -12.86 10.76
N THR A 355 -14.92 -13.11 12.02
CA THR A 355 -15.23 -12.19 13.10
C THR A 355 -14.28 -11.00 13.11
N GLU A 356 -14.85 -9.80 13.08
CA GLU A 356 -14.18 -8.54 13.34
C GLU A 356 -14.40 -8.12 14.80
N GLY A 357 -13.37 -7.56 15.40
CA GLY A 357 -13.37 -7.11 16.78
C GLY A 357 -11.93 -6.99 17.26
N TRP A 358 -11.57 -5.83 17.80
CA TRP A 358 -10.28 -5.61 18.46
C TRP A 358 -10.51 -5.01 19.83
N ILE A 359 -9.85 -5.59 20.83
CA ILE A 359 -10.04 -5.27 22.24
C ILE A 359 -9.43 -3.89 22.55
N THR A 360 -10.24 -2.84 22.39
CA THR A 360 -10.35 -1.82 23.46
C THR A 360 -11.21 -2.43 24.59
N PRO A 361 -11.37 -1.85 25.80
CA PRO A 361 -11.59 -2.63 27.04
C PRO A 361 -12.90 -3.46 27.14
N VAL A 362 -13.77 -3.42 26.13
CA VAL A 362 -14.91 -4.34 25.98
C VAL A 362 -14.58 -5.36 24.88
N PRO A 363 -14.56 -6.68 25.17
CA PRO A 363 -14.28 -7.72 24.19
C PRO A 363 -15.48 -7.95 23.26
N LEU A 364 -15.73 -6.99 22.36
CA LEU A 364 -16.77 -7.08 21.33
C LEU A 364 -16.20 -7.77 20.09
N SER A 365 -16.93 -8.78 19.62
CA SER A 365 -16.63 -9.51 18.39
C SER A 365 -17.94 -9.79 17.66
N GLY A 366 -17.94 -9.59 16.35
CA GLY A 366 -19.10 -9.79 15.49
C GLY A 366 -18.67 -10.26 14.11
N ARG A 367 -19.50 -11.05 13.44
CA ARG A 367 -19.18 -11.56 12.11
C ARG A 367 -19.44 -10.51 11.03
N GLU A 368 -18.56 -10.41 10.04
CA GLU A 368 -18.64 -9.46 8.93
C GLU A 368 -17.96 -10.02 7.66
N VAL A 369 -18.81 -10.45 6.71
CA VAL A 369 -18.48 -10.61 5.27
C VAL A 369 -19.75 -10.34 4.49
N ARG A 370 -19.63 -9.55 3.42
CA ARG A 370 -20.73 -9.12 2.57
C ARG A 370 -20.49 -9.37 1.09
N GLU A 371 -21.57 -9.70 0.39
CA GLU A 371 -21.69 -9.62 -1.05
C GLU A 371 -22.80 -8.63 -1.39
N ASN A 372 -22.45 -7.56 -2.11
CA ASN A 372 -23.34 -6.45 -2.47
C ASN A 372 -24.12 -5.86 -1.28
N GLY A 373 -23.41 -5.65 -0.17
CA GLY A 373 -23.96 -5.13 1.09
C GLY A 373 -24.72 -6.17 1.93
N LYS A 374 -25.08 -7.33 1.36
CA LYS A 374 -25.80 -8.42 2.07
C LYS A 374 -24.83 -9.36 2.76
N ARG A 375 -25.20 -9.81 3.97
CA ARG A 375 -24.43 -10.75 4.77
C ARG A 375 -24.37 -12.14 4.14
N ILE A 376 -23.19 -12.76 4.21
CA ILE A 376 -22.92 -14.15 3.78
C ILE A 376 -22.77 -15.03 5.02
N LEU A 377 -23.59 -16.08 5.25
CA LEU A 377 -23.51 -16.88 6.48
C LEU A 377 -22.22 -17.72 6.58
N ALA A 378 -21.92 -18.20 7.79
CA ALA A 378 -20.75 -19.07 8.03
C ALA A 378 -20.84 -20.38 7.23
N ASN A 379 -22.02 -21.01 7.24
CA ASN A 379 -22.30 -22.25 6.51
C ASN A 379 -22.15 -22.08 5.00
N ASP A 380 -22.55 -20.93 4.45
CA ASP A 380 -22.41 -20.60 3.02
C ASP A 380 -20.93 -20.51 2.57
N THR A 381 -20.03 -20.12 3.47
CA THR A 381 -18.57 -20.06 3.23
C THR A 381 -17.81 -21.32 3.65
N ASN A 382 -18.45 -22.25 4.37
CA ASN A 382 -17.82 -23.39 5.04
C ASN A 382 -16.53 -23.04 5.82
N ASN A 383 -16.45 -21.85 6.41
CA ASN A 383 -15.24 -21.29 7.04
C ASN A 383 -13.96 -21.42 6.18
N ALA A 384 -14.07 -21.27 4.85
CA ALA A 384 -12.93 -21.26 3.95
C ALA A 384 -11.97 -20.09 4.21
N TYR A 385 -10.70 -20.24 3.83
CA TYR A 385 -9.69 -19.21 4.03
C TYR A 385 -10.06 -17.91 3.30
N TYR A 386 -10.22 -16.80 4.03
CA TYR A 386 -10.74 -15.56 3.49
C TYR A 386 -9.93 -15.00 2.30
N PRO A 387 -8.58 -14.97 2.32
CA PRO A 387 -7.80 -14.60 1.15
C PRO A 387 -8.09 -15.49 -0.07
N ASP A 388 -8.29 -16.80 0.11
CA ASP A 388 -8.68 -17.67 -1.00
C ASP A 388 -10.09 -17.35 -1.53
N LEU A 389 -11.06 -17.04 -0.67
CA LEU A 389 -12.40 -16.63 -1.10
C LEU A 389 -12.35 -15.39 -2.00
N ILE A 390 -11.64 -14.34 -1.59
CA ILE A 390 -11.54 -13.11 -2.39
C ILE A 390 -10.75 -13.34 -3.69
N ASN A 391 -9.73 -14.20 -3.67
CA ASN A 391 -8.97 -14.58 -4.86
C ASN A 391 -9.87 -15.24 -5.90
N HIS A 392 -10.64 -16.25 -5.48
CA HIS A 392 -11.59 -16.94 -6.35
C HIS A 392 -12.67 -16.00 -6.90
N LYS A 393 -13.16 -15.04 -6.11
CA LYS A 393 -14.15 -14.04 -6.59
C LYS A 393 -13.56 -13.12 -7.65
N ALA A 394 -12.37 -12.58 -7.44
CA ALA A 394 -11.69 -11.76 -8.43
C ALA A 394 -11.39 -12.54 -9.73
N GLU A 395 -10.91 -13.78 -9.63
CA GLU A 395 -10.73 -14.67 -10.79
C GLU A 395 -12.05 -14.92 -11.55
N GLN A 396 -13.15 -15.22 -10.84
CA GLN A 396 -14.47 -15.45 -11.44
C GLN A 396 -14.95 -14.20 -12.18
N ILE A 397 -14.80 -13.01 -11.59
CA ILE A 397 -15.14 -11.73 -12.21
C ILE A 397 -14.31 -11.52 -13.49
N ILE A 398 -12.99 -11.68 -13.44
CA ILE A 398 -12.12 -11.48 -14.60
C ILE A 398 -12.44 -12.48 -15.72
N ARG A 399 -12.69 -13.76 -15.39
CA ARG A 399 -13.08 -14.80 -16.35
C ARG A 399 -14.45 -14.49 -16.99
N ASN A 400 -15.42 -14.03 -16.21
CA ASN A 400 -16.81 -13.89 -16.65
C ASN A 400 -17.15 -12.51 -17.22
N GLN A 401 -16.33 -11.48 -17.00
CA GLN A 401 -16.64 -10.12 -17.46
C GLN A 401 -16.74 -10.00 -18.98
N ASP A 402 -17.53 -9.01 -19.42
CA ASP A 402 -17.81 -8.66 -20.80
C ASP A 402 -16.60 -7.91 -21.40
N PRO A 403 -15.82 -8.49 -22.32
CA PRO A 403 -14.62 -7.85 -22.86
C PRO A 403 -14.92 -6.63 -23.75
N SER A 404 -16.20 -6.34 -24.05
CA SER A 404 -16.59 -5.09 -24.73
C SER A 404 -16.69 -3.88 -23.80
N LYS A 405 -16.57 -4.09 -22.48
CA LYS A 405 -16.57 -3.04 -21.45
C LYS A 405 -15.28 -3.10 -20.64
N PRO A 406 -14.65 -1.96 -20.32
CA PRO A 406 -13.50 -1.95 -19.44
C PRO A 406 -13.93 -2.17 -17.99
N PHE A 407 -13.09 -2.84 -17.19
CA PHE A 407 -13.30 -2.92 -15.74
C PHE A 407 -12.36 -2.02 -14.93
N TYR A 408 -12.83 -1.58 -13.77
CA TYR A 408 -12.04 -1.03 -12.68
C TYR A 408 -12.22 -1.94 -11.46
N MET A 409 -11.15 -2.63 -11.06
CA MET A 409 -11.16 -3.53 -9.90
C MET A 409 -10.29 -2.95 -8.80
N TYR A 410 -10.91 -2.66 -7.66
CA TYR A 410 -10.25 -2.42 -6.39
C TYR A 410 -10.10 -3.76 -5.68
N PHE A 411 -8.92 -4.37 -5.77
CA PHE A 411 -8.57 -5.61 -5.09
C PHE A 411 -7.68 -5.29 -3.89
N ALA A 412 -8.23 -5.33 -2.68
CA ALA A 412 -7.52 -5.00 -1.44
C ALA A 412 -7.45 -6.21 -0.52
N THR A 413 -6.40 -7.02 -0.69
CA THR A 413 -6.18 -8.21 0.14
C THR A 413 -5.81 -7.81 1.58
N PRO A 414 -6.27 -8.54 2.61
CA PRO A 414 -5.84 -8.31 3.99
C PRO A 414 -4.44 -8.90 4.27
N ILE A 415 -3.79 -9.53 3.29
CA ILE A 415 -2.40 -9.98 3.41
C ILE A 415 -1.49 -8.76 3.22
N VAL A 416 -0.54 -8.44 4.10
CA VAL A 416 0.04 -9.20 5.24
C VAL A 416 -0.36 -8.64 6.62
N HIS A 417 -1.55 -8.04 6.75
CA HIS A 417 -2.06 -7.47 8.00
C HIS A 417 -2.33 -8.55 9.06
N THR A 418 -2.39 -8.13 10.32
CA THR A 418 -2.79 -8.99 11.44
C THR A 418 -4.28 -9.36 11.35
N ALA A 419 -4.65 -10.59 11.71
CA ALA A 419 -6.06 -10.94 11.93
C ALA A 419 -6.51 -10.56 13.35
N SER A 420 -7.83 -10.42 13.53
CA SER A 420 -8.50 -9.85 14.72
C SER A 420 -8.20 -10.51 16.06
N ASN A 421 -7.77 -11.77 16.08
CA ASN A 421 -7.51 -12.53 17.32
C ASN A 421 -6.07 -12.38 17.85
N GLY A 422 -5.37 -11.33 17.42
CA GLY A 422 -3.95 -11.18 17.64
C GLY A 422 -3.12 -11.94 16.60
N PHE A 423 -1.92 -11.41 16.39
CA PHE A 423 -0.96 -11.81 15.35
C PHE A 423 -0.71 -13.33 15.21
N GLY A 424 -0.75 -14.06 16.33
CA GLY A 424 -0.46 -15.50 16.38
C GLY A 424 -1.45 -16.38 15.60
N GLU A 425 -2.76 -16.10 15.63
CA GLU A 425 -3.75 -17.02 15.02
C GLU A 425 -3.75 -16.99 13.49
N ALA A 426 -3.69 -15.79 12.89
CA ALA A 426 -3.57 -15.65 11.43
C ALA A 426 -2.34 -16.43 10.96
N GLN A 427 -1.19 -16.15 11.56
CA GLN A 427 0.07 -16.74 11.16
C GLN A 427 0.20 -18.25 11.43
N ALA A 428 -0.37 -18.75 12.53
CA ALA A 428 -0.41 -20.18 12.82
C ALA A 428 -1.32 -20.96 11.86
N THR A 429 -2.32 -20.29 11.27
CA THR A 429 -3.29 -20.91 10.35
C THR A 429 -2.89 -20.83 8.87
N VAL A 430 -1.67 -20.38 8.55
CA VAL A 430 -1.09 -20.42 7.19
C VAL A 430 -0.11 -21.62 6.93
N PRO A 431 -0.29 -22.87 7.43
CA PRO A 431 0.68 -23.97 7.22
C PRO A 431 1.08 -24.24 5.76
N ARG A 432 0.16 -24.07 4.81
CA ARG A 432 0.40 -24.33 3.37
C ARG A 432 1.61 -23.57 2.81
N PHE A 433 1.95 -22.41 3.37
CA PHE A 433 2.99 -21.52 2.85
C PHE A 433 4.30 -21.58 3.66
N GLN A 434 4.33 -22.29 4.80
CA GLN A 434 5.56 -22.56 5.56
C GLN A 434 6.49 -23.56 4.83
N LEU A 435 5.98 -24.29 3.84
CA LEU A 435 6.69 -25.33 3.10
C LEU A 435 7.61 -24.81 1.98
N ARG A 436 7.60 -23.50 1.67
CA ARG A 436 8.49 -22.95 0.64
C ARG A 436 9.95 -23.00 1.08
N PRO A 437 10.92 -23.38 0.22
CA PRO A 437 12.30 -23.63 0.66
C PRO A 437 12.96 -22.48 1.42
N SER A 438 12.77 -21.23 1.01
CA SER A 438 13.30 -20.03 1.70
C SER A 438 12.69 -19.85 3.09
N VAL A 439 11.37 -19.97 3.21
CA VAL A 439 10.66 -19.89 4.49
C VAL A 439 11.06 -21.05 5.40
N LEU A 440 11.06 -22.28 4.86
CA LEU A 440 11.37 -23.50 5.59
C LEU A 440 12.79 -23.50 6.16
N SER A 441 13.76 -23.00 5.40
CA SER A 441 15.17 -22.88 5.83
C SER A 441 15.47 -21.65 6.69
N PHE A 442 14.51 -20.73 6.87
CA PHE A 442 14.66 -19.62 7.80
C PHE A 442 14.68 -20.10 9.26
N SER A 443 15.44 -19.40 10.12
CA SER A 443 15.69 -19.81 11.50
C SER A 443 14.43 -19.90 12.37
N GLU A 444 14.28 -21.02 13.08
CA GLU A 444 13.20 -21.24 14.06
C GLU A 444 13.33 -20.36 15.32
N GLN A 445 14.47 -19.68 15.52
CA GLN A 445 14.62 -18.71 16.61
C GLN A 445 13.77 -17.45 16.40
N PHE A 446 13.31 -17.21 15.17
CA PHE A 446 12.51 -16.03 14.80
C PHE A 446 11.17 -16.48 14.16
N PRO A 447 10.34 -17.26 14.89
CA PRO A 447 9.19 -17.96 14.32
C PRO A 447 8.13 -17.00 13.75
N ASP A 448 8.01 -15.82 14.34
CA ASP A 448 7.07 -14.77 13.93
C ASP A 448 7.50 -14.09 12.61
N ARG A 449 8.81 -13.87 12.43
CA ARG A 449 9.36 -13.43 11.14
C ARG A 449 9.23 -14.55 10.11
N LYS A 450 9.54 -15.80 10.46
CA LYS A 450 9.36 -16.98 9.58
C LYS A 450 7.93 -17.07 9.04
N ARG A 451 6.94 -16.89 9.90
CA ARG A 451 5.52 -16.86 9.49
C ARG A 451 5.15 -15.59 8.72
N GLN A 452 5.77 -14.43 8.99
CA GLN A 452 5.59 -13.24 8.14
C GLN A 452 6.07 -13.50 6.71
N LEU A 453 7.23 -14.16 6.55
CA LEU A 453 7.72 -14.57 5.24
C LEU A 453 6.70 -15.47 4.54
N ALA A 454 6.07 -16.43 5.23
CA ALA A 454 4.98 -17.23 4.67
C ALA A 454 3.78 -16.39 4.18
N LEU A 455 3.39 -15.33 4.89
CA LEU A 455 2.34 -14.40 4.44
C LEU A 455 2.75 -13.61 3.18
N VAL A 456 4.00 -13.14 3.13
CA VAL A 456 4.57 -12.48 1.94
C VAL A 456 4.54 -13.41 0.72
N GLN A 457 4.85 -14.70 0.92
CA GLN A 457 4.74 -15.69 -0.15
C GLN A 457 3.29 -15.92 -0.60
N ALA A 458 2.32 -15.90 0.32
CA ALA A 458 0.90 -15.97 -0.01
C ALA A 458 0.39 -14.70 -0.74
N LEU A 459 0.99 -13.54 -0.49
CA LEU A 459 0.74 -12.31 -1.24
C LEU A 459 1.19 -12.44 -2.70
N ASP A 460 2.38 -13.00 -2.92
CA ASP A 460 2.93 -13.24 -4.26
C ASP A 460 2.08 -14.24 -5.07
N ASP A 461 1.60 -15.31 -4.44
CA ASP A 461 0.66 -16.26 -5.05
C ASP A 461 -0.70 -15.63 -5.35
N THR A 462 -1.19 -14.78 -4.46
CA THR A 462 -2.42 -14.02 -4.69
C THR A 462 -2.26 -13.09 -5.90
N PHE A 463 -1.15 -12.37 -5.98
CA PHE A 463 -0.83 -11.51 -7.13
C PHE A 463 -0.69 -12.30 -8.43
N MET A 464 -0.02 -13.46 -8.40
CA MET A 464 0.07 -14.40 -9.52
C MET A 464 -1.32 -14.80 -10.02
N ARG A 465 -2.19 -15.31 -9.14
CA ARG A 465 -3.53 -15.81 -9.52
C ARG A 465 -4.39 -14.75 -10.19
N ILE A 466 -4.42 -13.52 -9.66
CA ILE A 466 -5.22 -12.44 -10.24
C ILE A 466 -4.64 -11.97 -11.57
N THR A 467 -3.32 -11.84 -11.69
CA THR A 467 -2.68 -11.39 -12.94
C THR A 467 -2.70 -12.48 -14.03
N GLU A 468 -2.59 -13.76 -13.66
CA GLU A 468 -2.82 -14.89 -14.57
C GLU A 468 -4.27 -14.95 -15.05
N ALA A 469 -5.27 -14.60 -14.23
CA ALA A 469 -6.65 -14.50 -14.71
C ALA A 469 -6.80 -13.46 -15.84
N VAL A 470 -6.11 -12.32 -15.75
CA VAL A 470 -6.07 -11.27 -16.80
C VAL A 470 -5.38 -11.79 -18.06
N VAL A 471 -4.28 -12.54 -17.92
CA VAL A 471 -3.54 -13.15 -19.05
C VAL A 471 -4.38 -14.24 -19.73
N ASN A 472 -4.94 -15.18 -18.97
CA ASN A 472 -5.72 -16.32 -19.45
C ASN A 472 -7.04 -15.91 -20.10
N LYS A 473 -7.64 -14.79 -19.66
CA LYS A 473 -8.80 -14.15 -20.32
C LYS A 473 -8.43 -13.45 -21.65
N GLY A 474 -7.14 -13.28 -21.95
CA GLY A 474 -6.65 -12.69 -23.20
C GLY A 474 -6.65 -11.15 -23.23
N ILE A 475 -6.83 -10.48 -22.08
CA ILE A 475 -7.04 -9.02 -21.99
C ILE A 475 -5.82 -8.24 -21.48
N ALA A 476 -4.72 -8.91 -21.16
CA ALA A 476 -3.49 -8.29 -20.63
C ALA A 476 -2.92 -7.17 -21.52
N ASN A 477 -3.07 -7.27 -22.85
CA ASN A 477 -2.58 -6.25 -23.80
C ASN A 477 -3.25 -4.88 -23.65
N ASN A 478 -4.44 -4.82 -23.04
CA ASN A 478 -5.17 -3.58 -22.78
C ASN A 478 -5.59 -3.48 -21.30
N THR A 479 -4.67 -3.84 -20.39
CA THR A 479 -4.89 -3.74 -18.95
C THR A 479 -3.75 -2.94 -18.29
N ILE A 480 -4.11 -2.08 -17.34
CA ILE A 480 -3.21 -1.39 -16.43
C ILE A 480 -3.32 -2.09 -15.07
N VAL A 481 -2.18 -2.53 -14.54
CA VAL A 481 -2.05 -3.08 -13.19
C VAL A 481 -1.28 -2.08 -12.34
N VAL A 482 -1.84 -1.69 -11.21
CA VAL A 482 -1.18 -0.88 -10.19
C VAL A 482 -1.05 -1.73 -8.94
N PHE A 483 0.17 -1.86 -8.41
CA PHE A 483 0.43 -2.49 -7.11
C PHE A 483 0.85 -1.40 -6.12
N PHE A 484 0.32 -1.42 -4.91
CA PHE A 484 0.91 -0.69 -3.78
C PHE A 484 0.56 -1.32 -2.42
N ALA A 485 1.31 -0.98 -1.36
CA ALA A 485 0.91 -1.21 0.03
C ALA A 485 0.23 0.05 0.60
N ASP A 486 -0.80 -0.09 1.44
CA ASP A 486 -1.53 1.08 1.94
C ASP A 486 -0.80 1.88 3.03
N ASN A 487 0.07 1.25 3.82
CA ASN A 487 1.04 1.89 4.70
C ASN A 487 2.27 0.98 4.86
N GLY A 488 3.35 1.50 5.48
CA GLY A 488 4.48 0.67 5.87
C GLY A 488 4.10 -0.36 6.95
N ALA A 489 4.96 -1.35 7.20
CA ALA A 489 4.68 -2.39 8.19
C ALA A 489 4.59 -1.80 9.62
N PRO A 490 3.66 -2.25 10.48
CA PRO A 490 3.77 -2.07 11.92
C PRO A 490 4.97 -2.84 12.46
N ILE A 491 5.63 -2.29 13.49
CA ILE A 491 6.83 -2.88 14.10
C ILE A 491 6.54 -3.35 15.54
N PRO A 492 7.22 -4.41 16.04
CA PRO A 492 6.90 -5.03 17.32
C PRO A 492 6.86 -4.07 18.52
N GLU A 493 7.79 -3.11 18.57
CA GLU A 493 7.92 -2.12 19.65
C GLU A 493 6.72 -1.17 19.74
N THR A 494 6.00 -0.96 18.63
CA THR A 494 4.94 0.06 18.52
C THR A 494 3.57 -0.52 18.19
N GLY A 495 3.47 -1.85 18.00
CA GLY A 495 2.24 -2.55 17.67
C GLY A 495 1.07 -2.29 18.62
N ILE A 496 1.32 -1.95 19.88
CA ILE A 496 0.27 -1.54 20.83
C ILE A 496 -0.46 -0.25 20.42
N PHE A 497 0.25 0.71 19.82
CA PHE A 497 -0.31 2.00 19.41
C PHE A 497 -1.10 1.90 18.09
N VAL A 498 -0.69 1.00 17.20
CA VAL A 498 -1.34 0.75 15.91
C VAL A 498 -2.26 -0.47 15.91
N ARG A 499 -2.59 -0.97 17.11
CA ARG A 499 -3.55 -2.05 17.39
C ARG A 499 -3.24 -3.36 16.65
N GLY A 500 -1.96 -3.70 16.58
CA GLY A 500 -1.43 -4.93 16.01
C GLY A 500 0.01 -4.74 15.56
N SER A 501 0.87 -5.71 15.81
CA SER A 501 2.14 -5.83 15.07
C SER A 501 2.03 -6.99 14.11
N ASN A 502 2.50 -6.80 12.89
CA ASN A 502 3.06 -7.89 12.10
C ASN A 502 4.59 -7.88 12.27
N TYR A 503 5.32 -8.82 11.66
CA TYR A 503 6.79 -8.84 11.71
C TYR A 503 7.36 -8.46 10.34
N GLY A 504 6.66 -7.56 9.64
CA GLY A 504 7.10 -6.93 8.41
C GLY A 504 8.26 -5.97 8.68
N VAL A 505 9.01 -5.62 7.62
CA VAL A 505 10.27 -4.88 7.78
C VAL A 505 10.30 -3.66 6.88
N ASN A 506 10.55 -2.49 7.46
CA ASN A 506 10.73 -1.23 6.73
C ASN A 506 12.19 -0.82 6.55
N TRP A 507 13.12 -1.51 7.20
CA TRP A 507 14.56 -1.24 7.12
C TRP A 507 15.05 -1.10 5.67
N PRO A 508 15.95 -0.15 5.37
CA PRO A 508 16.65 0.75 6.30
C PRO A 508 15.87 2.04 6.62
N LEU A 509 14.60 2.14 6.25
CA LEU A 509 13.77 3.30 6.60
C LEU A 509 13.45 3.33 8.11
N ARG A 510 13.27 4.55 8.63
CA ARG A 510 12.99 4.81 10.04
C ARG A 510 11.52 4.50 10.37
N GLN A 511 11.29 3.84 11.52
CA GLN A 511 9.96 3.49 12.02
C GLN A 511 9.06 2.65 11.06
N GLY A 512 7.74 2.80 11.17
CA GLY A 512 6.71 1.97 10.55
C GLY A 512 5.31 2.59 10.66
N LYS A 513 4.27 1.75 10.50
CA LYS A 513 2.85 2.13 10.60
C LYS A 513 2.59 3.07 11.79
N GLY A 514 1.71 4.04 11.59
CA GLY A 514 1.36 5.06 12.60
C GLY A 514 2.38 6.18 12.80
N THR A 515 3.46 6.23 12.01
CA THR A 515 4.44 7.32 12.04
C THR A 515 4.61 7.99 10.69
N LEU A 516 4.93 9.28 10.69
CA LEU A 516 5.19 10.05 9.46
C LEU A 516 6.65 9.97 8.96
N PHE A 517 7.48 9.14 9.59
CA PHE A 517 8.81 8.77 9.08
C PHE A 517 8.70 7.96 7.78
N GLU A 518 9.79 7.85 7.03
CA GLU A 518 9.83 7.18 5.73
C GLU A 518 9.30 5.73 5.84
N GLY A 519 9.64 5.00 6.91
CA GLY A 519 9.22 3.61 7.08
C GLY A 519 7.72 3.44 7.32
N GLY A 520 6.99 4.49 7.73
CA GLY A 520 5.54 4.47 7.85
C GLY A 520 4.79 4.89 6.59
N THR A 521 5.37 5.81 5.80
CA THR A 521 4.67 6.48 4.68
C THR A 521 5.20 6.15 3.30
N ARG A 522 6.47 5.73 3.15
CA ARG A 522 7.10 5.40 1.87
C ARG A 522 7.02 3.90 1.62
N VAL A 523 6.23 3.51 0.64
CA VAL A 523 5.77 2.13 0.49
C VAL A 523 6.11 1.56 -0.88
N ASN A 524 6.05 0.24 -1.00
CA ASN A 524 6.29 -0.46 -2.25
C ASN A 524 5.18 -0.16 -3.27
N SER A 525 5.55 0.25 -4.49
CA SER A 525 4.59 0.45 -5.58
C SER A 525 5.22 0.38 -6.97
N PHE A 526 4.45 -0.14 -7.93
CA PHE A 526 4.74 -0.05 -9.36
C PHE A 526 3.45 0.03 -10.19
N ILE A 527 3.61 0.47 -11.43
CA ILE A 527 2.59 0.37 -12.48
C ILE A 527 3.11 -0.51 -13.62
N TRP A 528 2.28 -1.43 -14.09
CA TRP A 528 2.55 -2.29 -15.24
C TRP A 528 1.41 -2.18 -16.26
N SER A 529 1.76 -2.01 -17.54
CA SER A 529 0.81 -2.11 -18.65
C SER A 529 1.58 -2.15 -19.97
N PRO A 530 1.23 -2.99 -20.96
CA PRO A 530 1.79 -2.92 -22.31
C PRO A 530 1.55 -1.57 -23.02
N LEU A 531 0.63 -0.74 -22.51
CA LEU A 531 0.33 0.60 -23.01
C LEU A 531 1.37 1.66 -22.60
N LEU A 532 2.25 1.35 -21.65
CA LEU A 532 3.36 2.22 -21.25
C LEU A 532 4.49 2.15 -22.27
N LYS A 533 4.85 3.29 -22.87
CA LYS A 533 5.90 3.38 -23.91
C LYS A 533 7.33 3.17 -23.38
N LYS A 534 7.54 3.33 -22.08
CA LYS A 534 8.87 3.31 -21.42
C LYS A 534 8.83 2.47 -20.14
N ARG A 535 8.78 1.15 -20.32
CA ARG A 535 8.83 0.14 -19.23
C ARG A 535 10.26 -0.32 -18.96
N GLY A 536 10.44 -1.20 -17.98
CA GLY A 536 11.75 -1.74 -17.61
C GLY A 536 12.58 -0.74 -16.82
N ARG A 537 11.95 0.11 -15.99
CA ARG A 537 12.63 1.23 -15.34
C ARG A 537 12.10 1.57 -13.95
N ILE A 538 12.93 2.31 -13.23
CA ILE A 538 12.63 2.91 -11.93
C ILE A 538 12.46 4.42 -12.15
N THR A 539 11.51 5.04 -11.46
CA THR A 539 11.41 6.51 -11.38
C THR A 539 11.55 6.98 -9.93
N ASN A 540 12.28 8.09 -9.75
CA ASN A 540 12.46 8.78 -8.48
C ASN A 540 11.59 10.06 -8.38
N GLN A 541 10.62 10.22 -9.28
CA GLN A 541 9.64 11.31 -9.18
C GLN A 541 8.81 11.17 -7.90
N LEU A 542 8.48 12.28 -7.25
CA LEU A 542 7.52 12.30 -6.15
C LEU A 542 6.15 11.82 -6.64
N PHE A 543 5.59 10.83 -5.94
CA PHE A 543 4.28 10.28 -6.24
C PHE A 543 3.53 10.06 -4.91
N HIS A 544 2.30 10.55 -4.81
CA HIS A 544 1.42 10.31 -3.66
C HIS A 544 0.22 9.45 -4.08
N THR A 545 -0.36 8.68 -3.16
CA THR A 545 -1.55 7.85 -3.46
C THR A 545 -2.74 8.64 -4.04
N THR A 546 -2.84 9.95 -3.73
CA THR A 546 -3.84 10.86 -4.34
C THR A 546 -3.67 11.06 -5.84
N ASP A 547 -2.45 10.89 -6.38
CA ASP A 547 -2.15 11.05 -7.80
C ASP A 547 -2.81 9.96 -8.67
N TRP A 548 -3.20 8.82 -8.08
CA TRP A 548 -3.77 7.71 -8.84
C TRP A 548 -5.08 8.05 -9.55
N LEU A 549 -6.00 8.77 -8.91
CA LEU A 549 -7.26 9.19 -9.54
C LEU A 549 -7.01 9.95 -10.86
N PRO A 550 -6.36 11.13 -10.87
CA PRO A 550 -6.14 11.85 -12.12
C PRO A 550 -5.22 11.11 -13.09
N THR A 551 -4.22 10.37 -12.60
CA THR A 551 -3.31 9.58 -13.46
C THR A 551 -4.05 8.50 -14.24
N LEU A 552 -4.89 7.71 -13.56
CA LEU A 552 -5.62 6.61 -14.18
C LEU A 552 -6.82 7.10 -14.98
N TYR A 553 -7.42 8.23 -14.60
CA TYR A 553 -8.47 8.89 -15.39
C TYR A 553 -7.92 9.39 -16.73
N GLU A 554 -6.74 10.03 -16.75
CA GLU A 554 -6.08 10.41 -18.02
C GLU A 554 -5.67 9.16 -18.82
N ALA A 555 -5.15 8.11 -18.16
CA ALA A 555 -4.80 6.85 -18.81
C ALA A 555 -6.01 6.14 -19.46
N ALA A 556 -7.20 6.29 -18.87
CA ALA A 556 -8.48 5.82 -19.41
C ALA A 556 -9.06 6.70 -20.55
N GLY A 557 -8.36 7.78 -20.93
CA GLY A 557 -8.84 8.74 -21.92
C GLY A 557 -9.97 9.66 -21.42
N GLY A 558 -10.11 9.83 -20.10
CA GLY A 558 -10.97 10.85 -19.50
C GLY A 558 -10.34 12.24 -19.56
N ASN A 559 -11.18 13.28 -19.55
CA ASN A 559 -10.70 14.66 -19.60
C ASN A 559 -10.43 15.18 -18.18
N LEU A 560 -9.22 15.62 -17.86
CA LEU A 560 -8.87 16.11 -16.51
C LEU A 560 -9.73 17.30 -16.05
N ASN A 561 -10.37 18.04 -16.98
CA ASN A 561 -11.33 19.09 -16.64
C ASN A 561 -12.58 18.53 -15.91
N ASP A 562 -12.96 17.27 -16.16
CA ASP A 562 -14.10 16.61 -15.51
C ASP A 562 -13.85 16.40 -14.00
N LEU A 563 -12.58 16.42 -13.59
CA LEU A 563 -12.14 16.34 -12.19
C LEU A 563 -11.98 17.71 -11.51
N ALA A 564 -12.05 18.83 -12.26
CA ALA A 564 -11.71 20.15 -11.74
C ALA A 564 -12.62 20.59 -10.58
N ALA A 565 -13.92 20.27 -10.65
CA ALA A 565 -14.89 20.58 -9.60
C ALA A 565 -14.57 19.89 -8.26
N ALA A 566 -13.89 18.73 -8.29
CA ALA A 566 -13.51 17.98 -7.10
C ALA A 566 -12.36 18.64 -6.32
N LYS A 567 -11.60 19.56 -6.94
CA LYS A 567 -10.41 20.22 -6.35
C LYS A 567 -9.46 19.18 -5.72
N LEU A 568 -8.97 18.26 -6.55
CA LEU A 568 -8.10 17.17 -6.11
C LEU A 568 -6.74 17.69 -5.62
N ASP A 569 -6.14 16.96 -4.69
CA ASP A 569 -4.74 17.16 -4.26
C ASP A 569 -3.77 16.28 -5.06
N GLY A 570 -4.30 15.34 -5.83
CA GLY A 570 -3.57 14.53 -6.79
C GLY A 570 -3.29 15.27 -8.10
N PHE A 571 -2.13 14.98 -8.70
CA PHE A 571 -1.77 15.42 -10.05
C PHE A 571 -1.72 14.21 -10.99
N SER A 572 -2.09 14.39 -12.27
CA SER A 572 -1.86 13.30 -13.23
C SER A 572 -0.37 13.15 -13.53
N GLN A 573 0.16 11.98 -13.23
CA GLN A 573 1.53 11.57 -13.48
C GLN A 573 1.66 10.85 -14.84
N TRP A 574 0.56 10.63 -15.56
CA TRP A 574 0.51 9.76 -16.75
C TRP A 574 1.46 10.20 -17.86
N LYS A 575 1.54 11.50 -18.14
CA LYS A 575 2.45 12.06 -19.15
C LYS A 575 3.93 11.85 -18.81
N SER A 576 4.33 11.91 -17.54
CA SER A 576 5.73 11.69 -17.15
C SER A 576 6.10 10.22 -17.23
N LEU A 577 5.19 9.32 -16.78
CA LEU A 577 5.32 7.87 -16.90
C LEU A 577 5.47 7.45 -18.37
N GLN A 578 4.58 7.93 -19.25
CA GLN A 578 4.62 7.64 -20.69
C GLN A 578 5.87 8.19 -21.39
N SER A 579 6.40 9.32 -20.92
CA SER A 579 7.62 9.93 -21.48
C SER A 579 8.91 9.31 -20.93
N GLY A 580 8.83 8.48 -19.89
CA GLY A 580 9.99 7.88 -19.23
C GLY A 580 10.79 8.87 -18.37
N LEU A 581 10.18 9.97 -17.92
CA LEU A 581 10.85 10.98 -17.10
C LEU A 581 11.14 10.45 -15.68
N ASN A 582 12.10 11.09 -15.00
CA ASN A 582 12.44 10.87 -13.58
C ASN A 582 11.85 11.94 -12.65
N TYR A 583 11.05 12.86 -13.19
CA TYR A 583 10.35 13.93 -12.48
C TYR A 583 8.89 14.00 -12.96
N GLY A 584 8.01 14.59 -12.16
CA GLY A 584 6.59 14.75 -12.46
C GLY A 584 6.08 16.14 -12.05
N PRO A 585 4.78 16.44 -12.22
CA PRO A 585 4.18 17.69 -11.78
C PRO A 585 4.23 17.91 -10.25
N ARG A 586 4.31 16.83 -9.47
CA ARG A 586 4.37 16.92 -8.00
C ARG A 586 5.76 17.35 -7.52
N ARG A 587 5.83 18.52 -6.89
CA ARG A 587 7.03 19.05 -6.18
C ARG A 587 6.83 19.16 -4.66
N GLU A 588 5.59 19.10 -4.19
CA GLU A 588 5.24 19.16 -2.77
C GLU A 588 4.36 17.96 -2.42
N LEU A 589 4.56 17.38 -1.24
CA LEU A 589 3.80 16.23 -0.77
C LEU A 589 3.63 16.34 0.74
N VAL A 590 2.40 16.57 1.21
CA VAL A 590 2.08 16.50 2.64
C VAL A 590 1.64 15.06 2.96
N THR A 591 2.35 14.36 3.84
CA THR A 591 2.01 12.95 4.16
C THR A 591 0.85 12.86 5.14
N ASN A 592 0.78 13.78 6.11
CA ASN A 592 -0.40 14.02 6.93
C ASN A 592 -0.31 15.39 7.64
N ILE A 593 -1.45 15.91 8.04
CA ILE A 593 -1.59 16.94 9.08
C ILE A 593 -2.73 16.49 9.97
N ASP A 594 -2.43 16.11 11.22
CA ASP A 594 -3.43 15.76 12.21
C ASP A 594 -3.33 16.68 13.43
N GLN A 595 -4.40 17.46 13.62
CA GLN A 595 -4.54 18.41 14.73
C GLN A 595 -4.88 17.71 16.05
N ILE A 596 -5.39 16.47 16.03
CA ILE A 596 -5.77 15.72 17.24
C ILE A 596 -4.55 15.05 17.88
N THR A 597 -3.79 14.25 17.13
CA THR A 597 -2.53 13.68 17.65
C THR A 597 -1.39 14.72 17.70
N ASN A 598 -1.58 15.89 17.08
CA ASN A 598 -0.54 16.88 16.80
C ASN A 598 0.64 16.22 16.08
N GLN A 599 0.40 15.77 14.85
CA GLN A 599 1.39 15.20 13.93
C GLN A 599 1.34 15.90 12.58
N TYR A 600 2.50 16.21 12.01
CA TYR A 600 2.58 16.76 10.66
C TYR A 600 3.90 16.44 9.97
N SER A 601 3.85 16.22 8.67
CA SER A 601 5.04 16.09 7.83
C SER A 601 4.77 16.45 6.39
N MET A 602 5.78 17.03 5.74
CA MET A 602 5.76 17.29 4.30
C MET A 602 7.14 17.07 3.68
N ILE A 603 7.13 16.72 2.40
CA ILE A 603 8.29 16.57 1.54
C ILE A 603 8.23 17.66 0.46
N TYR A 604 9.37 18.29 0.18
CA TYR A 604 9.54 19.37 -0.78
C TYR A 604 10.72 19.05 -1.72
N GLU A 605 10.46 19.00 -3.02
CA GLU A 605 11.49 18.94 -4.07
C GLU A 605 11.78 20.36 -4.58
N ASP A 606 13.01 20.84 -4.35
CA ASP A 606 13.43 22.17 -4.79
C ASP A 606 13.64 22.26 -6.32
N GLN A 607 14.11 23.40 -6.81
CA GLN A 607 14.35 23.60 -8.25
C GLN A 607 15.56 22.82 -8.81
N TYR A 608 16.42 22.27 -7.95
CA TYR A 608 17.63 21.51 -8.31
C TYR A 608 17.45 19.99 -8.15
N GLY A 609 16.35 19.53 -7.56
CA GLY A 609 16.10 18.12 -7.26
C GLY A 609 16.55 17.68 -5.86
N GLY A 610 16.90 18.64 -4.99
CA GLY A 610 17.08 18.41 -3.56
C GLY A 610 15.73 18.10 -2.91
N LEU A 611 15.67 17.00 -2.14
CA LEU A 611 14.42 16.50 -1.55
C LEU A 611 14.47 16.67 -0.04
N TYR A 612 13.70 17.61 0.50
CA TYR A 612 13.72 17.95 1.92
C TYR A 612 12.43 17.50 2.61
N LYS A 613 12.54 16.89 3.78
CA LYS A 613 11.40 16.46 4.59
C LYS A 613 11.36 17.17 5.94
N LEU A 614 10.25 17.85 6.22
CA LEU A 614 9.90 18.35 7.54
C LEU A 614 9.07 17.29 8.27
N LEU A 615 9.34 17.08 9.56
CA LEU A 615 8.55 16.20 10.41
C LEU A 615 8.51 16.78 11.84
N GLY A 616 7.32 16.93 12.40
CA GLY A 616 7.11 17.47 13.74
C GLY A 616 5.87 16.87 14.41
N GLY A 617 5.80 17.01 15.73
CA GLY A 617 4.68 16.53 16.54
C GLY A 617 4.93 15.27 17.35
N ASN A 618 3.88 14.76 18.00
CA ASN A 618 3.94 13.58 18.87
C ASN A 618 4.15 12.31 18.06
N VAL A 619 5.00 11.39 18.52
CA VAL A 619 5.12 10.06 17.88
C VAL A 619 4.87 9.01 18.94
N PHE A 620 3.73 8.32 18.82
CA PHE A 620 3.17 7.47 19.87
C PHE A 620 3.10 8.22 21.22
N ASN A 621 3.35 7.54 22.34
CA ASN A 621 3.51 8.19 23.65
C ASN A 621 4.91 8.80 23.83
N ASN A 622 5.49 9.39 22.77
CA ASN A 622 6.78 10.06 22.76
C ASN A 622 7.93 9.17 23.29
N SER A 623 7.89 7.88 22.93
CA SER A 623 8.69 6.81 23.54
C SER A 623 9.75 6.18 22.62
N PHE A 624 9.45 5.95 21.34
CA PHE A 624 10.32 5.22 20.41
C PHE A 624 10.32 5.83 19.00
N ILE A 625 11.52 6.04 18.45
CA ILE A 625 11.77 6.66 17.13
C ILE A 625 13.03 6.09 16.44
N GLY A 626 13.39 4.83 16.71
CA GLY A 626 14.54 4.17 16.08
C GLY A 626 14.24 3.52 14.72
N TRP A 627 15.06 2.54 14.36
CA TRP A 627 14.92 1.68 13.19
C TRP A 627 14.77 0.23 13.66
N PHE A 628 14.04 -0.60 12.90
CA PHE A 628 13.81 -2.01 13.23
C PHE A 628 14.50 -2.92 12.19
N PRO A 629 15.68 -3.49 12.48
CA PRO A 629 16.39 -4.35 11.54
C PRO A 629 15.68 -5.70 11.34
N PRO A 630 15.70 -6.32 10.15
CA PRO A 630 15.08 -7.61 9.90
C PRO A 630 15.58 -8.69 10.88
N PRO A 631 14.70 -9.25 11.75
CA PRO A 631 15.09 -10.26 12.73
C PRO A 631 15.70 -11.49 12.06
N GLY A 632 16.69 -12.11 12.71
CA GLY A 632 17.38 -13.30 12.18
C GLY A 632 18.36 -13.04 11.03
N THR A 633 18.90 -11.81 10.93
CA THR A 633 19.83 -11.43 9.86
C THR A 633 20.90 -10.42 10.31
N ASN A 634 21.98 -10.26 9.53
CA ASN A 634 23.10 -9.36 9.85
C ASN A 634 22.80 -7.87 9.64
N ALA A 635 21.54 -7.44 9.60
CA ALA A 635 21.20 -6.02 9.42
C ALA A 635 21.74 -5.10 10.52
N ALA A 636 21.93 -5.63 11.73
CA ALA A 636 22.56 -4.93 12.86
C ALA A 636 24.11 -5.13 12.93
N ASN A 637 24.75 -5.60 11.85
CA ASN A 637 26.19 -5.94 11.81
C ASN A 637 26.63 -6.99 12.85
N THR A 638 25.76 -7.95 13.15
CA THR A 638 26.11 -9.15 13.93
C THR A 638 26.74 -10.20 13.02
N ASP A 639 27.93 -10.72 13.33
CA ASP A 639 28.61 -11.70 12.44
C ASP A 639 28.00 -13.12 12.43
N GLU A 640 26.99 -13.39 13.28
CA GLU A 640 26.48 -14.75 13.53
C GLU A 640 25.30 -15.21 12.65
N ALA A 641 24.61 -14.30 11.95
CA ALA A 641 23.44 -14.64 11.14
C ALA A 641 23.75 -14.58 9.62
N PRO A 642 22.79 -14.85 8.72
CA PRO A 642 22.99 -14.66 7.29
C PRO A 642 23.03 -13.18 6.90
N ASN A 643 23.86 -12.83 5.90
CA ASN A 643 23.71 -11.55 5.21
C ASN A 643 22.32 -11.50 4.56
N TRP A 644 21.56 -10.44 4.86
CA TRP A 644 20.25 -10.21 4.26
C TRP A 644 20.34 -9.49 2.91
N LYS A 645 21.36 -8.67 2.65
CA LYS A 645 21.37 -7.85 1.44
C LYS A 645 21.69 -8.67 0.20
N THR A 646 20.67 -8.88 -0.64
CA THR A 646 20.84 -9.08 -2.07
C THR A 646 20.96 -7.74 -2.78
N TRP A 647 21.85 -7.64 -3.77
CA TRP A 647 21.94 -6.44 -4.59
C TRP A 647 20.69 -6.31 -5.46
N THR A 648 20.03 -5.16 -5.37
CA THR A 648 18.95 -4.73 -6.27
C THR A 648 19.27 -3.33 -6.82
N PRO A 649 18.93 -3.01 -8.07
CA PRO A 649 18.93 -1.65 -8.61
C PRO A 649 18.11 -0.61 -7.81
N ILE A 650 17.26 -1.03 -6.86
CA ILE A 650 16.29 -0.17 -6.17
C ILE A 650 16.70 0.20 -4.74
N SER A 651 17.73 -0.45 -4.20
CA SER A 651 18.12 -0.35 -2.79
C SER A 651 18.26 1.10 -2.32
N ILE A 652 17.52 1.46 -1.28
CA ILE A 652 17.79 2.64 -0.47
C ILE A 652 19.24 2.61 0.02
N ASN A 653 19.97 3.69 -0.25
CA ASN A 653 21.30 3.95 0.30
C ASN A 653 21.20 5.15 1.24
N CYS A 654 21.41 4.92 2.54
CA CYS A 654 21.32 5.97 3.55
C CYS A 654 22.47 6.99 3.52
N ASN A 655 23.58 6.70 2.81
CA ASN A 655 24.90 7.38 2.87
C ASN A 655 25.56 7.51 4.26
N PHE A 656 24.80 7.32 5.34
CA PHE A 656 25.22 7.15 6.72
C PHE A 656 25.04 5.68 7.16
N PRO A 657 25.62 5.24 8.28
CA PRO A 657 25.43 3.89 8.78
C PRO A 657 23.95 3.60 9.09
N GLU A 658 23.42 2.51 8.55
CA GLU A 658 21.99 2.19 8.65
C GLU A 658 21.57 1.96 10.12
N GLY A 659 20.45 2.55 10.52
CA GLY A 659 19.93 2.45 11.89
C GLY A 659 20.72 3.21 12.96
N GLN A 660 21.81 3.89 12.59
CA GLN A 660 22.57 4.73 13.50
C GLN A 660 22.13 6.20 13.35
N GLU A 661 21.64 6.81 14.44
CA GLU A 661 21.34 8.24 14.44
C GLU A 661 22.63 9.06 14.47
N VAL A 662 22.80 9.94 13.48
CA VAL A 662 23.95 10.84 13.31
C VAL A 662 23.69 12.18 13.99
N SER A 663 22.47 12.70 13.86
CA SER A 663 22.01 13.94 14.50
C SER A 663 20.58 13.75 14.98
N PRO A 664 20.28 13.96 16.28
CA PRO A 664 19.03 13.54 16.87
C PRO A 664 17.80 14.28 16.33
N CYS A 665 16.79 13.51 15.96
CA CYS A 665 15.43 14.01 15.74
C CYS A 665 14.58 13.70 16.98
N VAL A 666 13.88 14.69 17.53
CA VAL A 666 12.89 14.48 18.60
C VAL A 666 11.66 15.35 18.28
N PRO A 667 10.73 14.86 17.45
CA PRO A 667 9.73 15.70 16.78
C PRO A 667 8.72 16.36 17.72
N TRP A 668 8.52 15.80 18.92
CA TRP A 668 7.68 16.38 19.97
C TRP A 668 8.38 17.46 20.81
N LYS A 669 9.68 17.70 20.58
CA LYS A 669 10.44 18.81 21.19
C LYS A 669 10.70 19.94 20.19
N ALA A 670 11.04 19.60 18.95
CA ALA A 670 11.25 20.55 17.86
C ALA A 670 11.13 19.84 16.51
N ASP A 671 10.75 20.58 15.48
CA ASP A 671 10.70 20.10 14.11
C ASP A 671 12.05 19.54 13.65
N CYS A 672 12.01 18.36 13.03
CA CYS A 672 13.13 17.75 12.35
C CYS A 672 13.10 18.13 10.86
N LEU A 673 14.29 18.26 10.28
CA LEU A 673 14.48 18.44 8.84
C LEU A 673 15.49 17.41 8.34
N PHE A 674 15.16 16.70 7.26
CA PHE A 674 16.04 15.73 6.61
C PHE A 674 16.22 16.08 5.14
N ASP A 675 17.41 15.81 4.59
CA ASP A 675 17.67 15.82 3.15
C ASP A 675 17.54 14.38 2.63
N LEU A 676 16.35 14.00 2.16
CA LEU A 676 16.06 12.67 1.62
C LEU A 676 16.75 12.36 0.29
N THR A 677 17.41 13.32 -0.36
CA THR A 677 18.27 13.02 -1.52
C THR A 677 19.55 12.32 -1.07
N ASN A 678 20.09 12.68 0.11
CA ASN A 678 21.31 12.11 0.66
C ASN A 678 21.10 11.21 1.90
N ASP A 679 20.02 11.39 2.65
CA ASP A 679 19.63 10.64 3.85
C ASP A 679 18.17 10.16 3.74
N PRO A 680 17.87 9.21 2.81
CA PRO A 680 16.55 8.61 2.68
C PRO A 680 16.14 7.75 3.90
N CYS A 681 16.98 7.67 4.93
CA CYS A 681 16.77 6.85 6.13
C CYS A 681 16.56 7.71 7.40
N GLU A 682 16.55 9.04 7.28
CA GLU A 682 16.25 10.00 8.35
C GLU A 682 17.21 9.86 9.57
N THR A 683 18.48 9.59 9.29
CA THR A 683 19.57 9.42 10.28
C THR A 683 20.15 10.74 10.76
N ASN A 684 20.07 11.81 9.97
CA ASN A 684 20.78 13.07 10.21
C ASN A 684 19.82 14.26 10.16
N ASN A 685 19.33 14.69 11.34
CA ASN A 685 18.54 15.92 11.45
C ASN A 685 19.39 17.18 11.15
N ILE A 686 19.10 17.84 10.02
CA ILE A 686 19.78 19.03 9.50
C ILE A 686 19.07 20.35 9.84
N ALA A 687 18.06 20.35 10.71
CA ALA A 687 17.26 21.54 11.04
C ALA A 687 18.10 22.73 11.55
N GLN A 688 19.17 22.48 12.31
CA GLN A 688 20.06 23.52 12.83
C GLN A 688 20.98 24.13 11.77
N SER A 689 21.46 23.31 10.81
CA SER A 689 22.38 23.74 9.75
C SER A 689 21.65 24.35 8.54
N TYR A 690 20.36 24.03 8.33
CA TYR A 690 19.54 24.54 7.22
C TYR A 690 18.30 25.33 7.71
N PRO A 691 18.46 26.36 8.56
CA PRO A 691 17.34 27.05 9.21
C PRO A 691 16.47 27.85 8.23
N ALA A 692 16.98 28.20 7.04
CA ALA A 692 16.18 28.82 5.98
C ALA A 692 15.22 27.83 5.31
N MET A 693 15.69 26.60 5.05
CA MET A 693 14.86 25.52 4.51
C MET A 693 13.81 25.08 5.53
N LEU A 694 14.19 24.94 6.81
CA LEU A 694 13.26 24.66 7.90
C LEU A 694 12.10 25.66 7.92
N ARG A 695 12.39 26.98 7.93
CA ARG A 695 11.36 28.02 7.91
C ARG A 695 10.49 28.00 6.65
N LEU A 696 11.04 27.62 5.50
CA LEU A 696 10.28 27.46 4.25
C LEU A 696 9.23 26.35 4.40
N LEU A 697 9.63 25.14 4.82
CA LEU A 697 8.70 24.03 4.99
C LEU A 697 7.71 24.30 6.13
N GLN A 698 8.13 24.91 7.24
CA GLN A 698 7.22 25.37 8.31
C GLN A 698 6.15 26.35 7.79
N SER A 699 6.53 27.28 6.92
CA SER A 699 5.59 28.22 6.31
C SER A 699 4.61 27.53 5.35
N LYS A 700 5.09 26.56 4.58
CA LYS A 700 4.27 25.74 3.67
C LYS A 700 3.28 24.86 4.44
N ILE A 701 3.73 24.11 5.44
CA ILE A 701 2.86 23.21 6.20
C ILE A 701 1.82 23.98 7.02
N LYS A 702 2.15 25.19 7.49
CA LYS A 702 1.18 26.13 8.08
C LYS A 702 0.11 26.56 7.07
N ALA A 703 0.46 26.78 5.81
CA ALA A 703 -0.50 27.11 4.75
C ALA A 703 -1.45 25.94 4.42
N TYR A 704 -0.94 24.71 4.36
CA TYR A 704 -1.77 23.49 4.22
C TYR A 704 -2.65 23.21 5.45
N ASN A 705 -2.15 23.49 6.66
CA ASN A 705 -2.94 23.35 7.89
C ASN A 705 -4.11 24.36 7.91
N ALA A 706 -3.93 25.55 7.34
CA ALA A 706 -4.99 26.55 7.22
C ALA A 706 -6.12 26.16 6.25
N THR A 707 -5.95 25.11 5.42
CA THR A 707 -7.00 24.53 4.56
C THR A 707 -7.58 23.23 5.10
N SER A 708 -7.15 22.78 6.28
CA SER A 708 -7.61 21.51 6.88
C SER A 708 -9.04 21.59 7.42
N TYR A 709 -9.81 20.53 7.17
CA TYR A 709 -11.10 20.27 7.80
C TYR A 709 -10.90 19.61 9.18
N PRO A 710 -11.81 19.81 10.14
CA PRO A 710 -11.86 19.02 11.37
C PRO A 710 -11.89 17.52 11.06
N ALA A 711 -11.30 16.71 11.92
CA ALA A 711 -11.35 15.25 11.77
C ALA A 711 -12.79 14.76 11.96
N ALA A 712 -13.23 13.84 11.12
CA ALA A 712 -14.56 13.24 11.15
C ALA A 712 -14.72 12.16 12.23
N ILE A 713 -13.68 11.91 13.03
CA ILE A 713 -13.64 10.86 14.05
C ILE A 713 -14.74 11.03 15.10
N THR A 714 -15.46 9.95 15.36
CA THR A 714 -16.47 9.88 16.42
C THR A 714 -16.16 8.71 17.36
N GLY A 715 -16.63 8.82 18.61
CA GLY A 715 -16.47 7.74 19.59
C GLY A 715 -17.35 6.52 19.30
N TYR A 716 -17.00 5.40 19.90
CA TYR A 716 -17.75 4.14 19.84
C TYR A 716 -19.24 4.33 20.16
N ASP A 717 -20.11 3.72 19.36
CA ASP A 717 -21.57 3.75 19.53
C ASP A 717 -22.09 2.41 20.09
N PRO A 718 -22.63 2.37 21.32
CA PRO A 718 -23.18 1.15 21.92
C PRO A 718 -24.35 0.52 21.14
N ALA A 719 -25.02 1.24 20.23
CA ALA A 719 -26.01 0.66 19.34
C ALA A 719 -25.40 -0.28 18.29
N SER A 720 -24.08 -0.23 18.05
CA SER A 720 -23.37 -1.10 17.12
C SER A 720 -23.13 -2.53 17.64
N ARG A 721 -23.30 -2.79 18.95
CA ARG A 721 -22.89 -4.05 19.59
C ARG A 721 -23.44 -5.26 18.84
N PRO A 722 -22.60 -6.18 18.34
CA PRO A 722 -23.07 -7.37 17.62
C PRO A 722 -24.05 -8.24 18.41
N GLU A 723 -23.99 -8.23 19.75
CA GLU A 723 -24.96 -8.89 20.64
C GLU A 723 -26.42 -8.41 20.43
N LEU A 724 -26.64 -7.19 19.95
CA LEU A 724 -27.95 -6.65 19.61
C LEU A 724 -28.46 -7.12 18.24
N TRP A 725 -27.58 -7.75 17.44
CA TRP A 725 -27.75 -8.01 16.00
C TRP A 725 -27.36 -9.44 15.64
N GLU A 726 -27.74 -10.43 16.46
CA GLU A 726 -27.47 -11.87 16.25
C GLU A 726 -25.97 -12.22 16.09
N GLY A 727 -25.07 -11.43 16.68
CA GLY A 727 -23.62 -11.62 16.57
C GLY A 727 -23.00 -11.04 15.30
N TRP A 728 -23.67 -10.12 14.60
CA TRP A 728 -23.18 -9.49 13.38
C TRP A 728 -22.85 -8.01 13.56
N TRP A 729 -21.87 -7.55 12.78
CA TRP A 729 -21.82 -6.13 12.43
C TRP A 729 -22.92 -5.84 11.40
N VAL A 730 -23.55 -4.67 11.50
CA VAL A 730 -24.71 -4.24 10.69
C VAL A 730 -24.66 -2.72 10.52
N PRO A 731 -25.35 -2.13 9.54
CA PRO A 731 -25.52 -0.68 9.44
C PRO A 731 -26.48 -0.17 10.53
N TRP A 732 -26.01 -0.12 11.79
CA TRP A 732 -26.82 0.11 12.99
C TRP A 732 -27.52 1.47 13.09
N ARG A 733 -27.18 2.44 12.22
CA ARG A 733 -27.86 3.74 12.11
C ARG A 733 -28.93 3.79 11.01
N ASP A 734 -29.09 2.74 10.20
CA ASP A 734 -30.21 2.65 9.26
C ASP A 734 -31.54 2.36 9.99
N PRO A 735 -32.71 2.77 9.47
CA PRO A 735 -34.01 2.41 10.05
C PRO A 735 -34.32 0.91 10.07
N GLN A 736 -33.61 0.13 9.25
CA GLN A 736 -33.64 -1.34 9.23
C GLN A 736 -32.19 -1.86 9.22
N PRO A 737 -31.51 -1.96 10.38
CA PRO A 737 -30.11 -2.38 10.44
C PRO A 737 -29.88 -3.78 9.88
N PHE A 738 -30.73 -4.73 10.25
CA PHE A 738 -30.60 -6.11 9.80
C PHE A 738 -30.93 -6.22 8.31
N ASP A 739 -30.00 -6.68 7.49
CA ASP A 739 -30.22 -6.77 6.04
C ASP A 739 -31.32 -7.79 5.72
N GLU A 740 -32.36 -7.34 5.00
CA GLU A 740 -33.37 -8.20 4.37
C GLU A 740 -32.74 -9.01 3.24
N GLY A 741 -32.16 -10.15 3.62
CA GLY A 741 -31.58 -11.12 2.71
C GLY A 741 -30.17 -11.54 3.10
N VAL A 742 -30.03 -12.84 3.35
CA VAL A 742 -28.76 -13.55 3.31
C VAL A 742 -28.41 -13.87 1.86
N THR A 743 -27.14 -13.77 1.48
CA THR A 743 -26.66 -14.37 0.24
C THR A 743 -26.51 -15.87 0.45
N THR A 744 -27.55 -16.64 0.15
CA THR A 744 -27.49 -18.11 0.13
C THR A 744 -26.76 -18.58 -1.13
N ASN A 745 -25.79 -19.49 -0.98
CA ASN A 745 -24.95 -20.02 -2.07
C ASN A 745 -24.03 -18.99 -2.80
N PRO A 746 -23.22 -18.19 -2.07
CA PRO A 746 -22.18 -17.37 -2.67
C PRO A 746 -21.01 -18.26 -3.08
N LEU A 747 -21.02 -18.74 -4.33
CA LEU A 747 -20.04 -19.67 -4.96
C LEU A 747 -18.69 -19.68 -4.22
N ILE A 748 -18.26 -20.79 -3.62
CA ILE A 748 -17.84 -22.01 -4.33
C ILE A 748 -18.12 -23.28 -3.49
N PRO A 749 -18.54 -24.42 -4.10
CA PRO A 749 -18.55 -25.72 -3.42
C PRO A 749 -17.16 -26.17 -2.97
N VAL A 750 -17.08 -26.73 -1.75
CA VAL A 750 -15.85 -27.22 -1.10
C VAL A 750 -15.04 -28.18 -1.99
N GLU A 751 -15.69 -28.88 -2.91
CA GLU A 751 -15.11 -29.85 -3.85
C GLU A 751 -14.13 -29.26 -4.90
N SER A 752 -13.95 -27.94 -4.95
CA SER A 752 -12.98 -27.27 -5.84
C SER A 752 -11.81 -26.60 -5.11
N TYR A 753 -11.48 -27.09 -3.90
CA TYR A 753 -10.35 -26.67 -3.05
C TYR A 753 -9.39 -27.80 -2.71
#